data_AF-A0A4W5R3K0-F1
#
_entry.id   AF-A0A4W5R3K0-F1
#
_cell.length_a   1.000
_cell.length_b   1.000
_cell.length_c   1.000
_cell.angle_alpha   90.00
_cell.angle_beta   90.00
_cell.angle_gamma   90.00
#
_symmetry.space_group_name_H-M   'P 1'
#
loop_
_entity.id
_entity.type
_entity.pdbx_description
1 polymer ?
#
loop_
_entity_poly.entity_id
_entity_poly.type
_entity_poly.pdbx_seq_one_letter_code
_entity_poly.pdbx_strand_id
1 'polypeptide(L)'
;MKLTSKQQPDETPIHLSVRPGLEEDPATKQASEREIVNLQRGSSHPAPSHRLLWEVPHPASSSGPREAECRRECQGRGCCYAPLPQGLSGGPPWCFYPPSYSGYRMGPLTPTSRGQAATLTRPTPSYLPRDISMLRLEILDETEGRLHLTLKDPSSRQYEVPLSTAQSRGNTDTQGHQYVTEFQPDPFGFIVRLKSNVPAAVHLPGLLTGVWTSLNLWNRDMAPHGDASLYGSHPFYMVQEGDGQAHGVFLLNSNAMEVVLQPSPALTRVAMGAILDLYIFLGLDPQGVVRQYLQVIGYPMMPPYWSLGFHLCRWGYRSTNATREVVRRMHNANFPLKHLSCFSLSQDPGISSTSPPGTYPPFDEGQRRGVFIRNSTGQTLIGKVWPGPTAFPDFTNPETQSWWEDCIREFHSRVPLDGLWIDMNEPDSFVQGSVEWCPDSNLDSPPYVPRVVGGQLNSGTLCMSAQQNLSTHYNLHNLYGQTEASATHSALVKVRGSRPFVLSCSSFPGIGRFSGVWTGGSWSLFMVPLFGLFRVPLAGADVCGFGGDTTEKLCVRWTQLGAFYPFMRNHNDKPNAVSAPEPYVFGQEAQAAMRSAVTLRYSLLPFLYPLFYHLAAYLSPGTWYSLHIQYSYTLSMLVEALENLSPIAPDYAARDPWLCRDVATWTRAAGCVPQYAEKGCVLLLTPLWVRVSVKILSVACR
;
A
#
# COMPACT_ATOMS: atom_id res chain seq x y z
N MET A 1 -12.20 -14.98 15.27
CA MET A 1 -12.71 -13.59 15.33
C MET A 1 -12.84 -13.15 16.77
N LYS A 2 -12.29 -11.98 17.11
CA LYS A 2 -12.45 -11.26 18.38
C LYS A 2 -12.78 -9.80 18.03
N LEU A 3 -13.81 -9.19 18.63
CA LEU A 3 -14.26 -7.81 18.39
C LEU A 3 -14.68 -7.19 19.74
N THR A 4 -14.38 -5.91 20.00
CA THR A 4 -14.53 -5.24 21.32
C THR A 4 -15.34 -3.92 21.26
N SER A 5 -16.09 -3.57 22.32
CA SER A 5 -17.22 -2.63 22.25
C SER A 5 -16.81 -1.18 22.51
N LYS A 6 -17.63 -0.22 22.03
CA LYS A 6 -17.36 1.22 22.16
C LYS A 6 -18.29 1.89 23.17
N GLN A 7 -17.74 2.26 24.33
CA GLN A 7 -18.19 3.37 25.16
C GLN A 7 -16.95 4.16 25.64
N GLN A 8 -16.45 5.08 24.79
CA GLN A 8 -15.29 5.97 25.01
C GLN A 8 -13.91 5.29 25.30
N PRO A 9 -12.81 6.00 25.05
CA PRO A 9 -11.88 5.77 23.94
C PRO A 9 -10.91 4.59 24.21
N ASP A 10 -11.42 3.36 24.26
CA ASP A 10 -10.60 2.16 24.36
C ASP A 10 -11.05 1.19 23.27
N GLU A 11 -10.39 1.22 22.11
CA GLU A 11 -10.62 0.28 21.02
C GLU A 11 -9.50 -0.77 21.05
N THR A 12 -9.87 -2.06 21.05
CA THR A 12 -8.98 -3.23 21.24
C THR A 12 -8.96 -4.08 19.96
N PRO A 13 -7.96 -4.94 19.70
CA PRO A 13 -7.75 -5.44 18.35
C PRO A 13 -8.72 -6.51 17.86
N ILE A 14 -9.06 -6.41 16.58
CA ILE A 14 -9.85 -7.32 15.76
C ILE A 14 -8.95 -8.41 15.19
N HIS A 15 -9.16 -9.67 15.56
CA HIS A 15 -8.42 -10.80 14.99
C HIS A 15 -9.24 -11.54 13.91
N LEU A 16 -8.82 -11.47 12.65
CA LEU A 16 -9.38 -12.26 11.54
C LEU A 16 -8.31 -13.21 10.98
N SER A 17 -8.63 -14.50 10.86
CA SER A 17 -7.78 -15.49 10.19
C SER A 17 -8.48 -15.95 8.92
N VAL A 18 -7.80 -15.88 7.77
CA VAL A 18 -8.30 -16.35 6.46
C VAL A 18 -7.40 -17.48 5.95
N ARG A 19 -8.01 -18.54 5.43
CA ARG A 19 -7.33 -19.70 4.83
C ARG A 19 -7.81 -19.86 3.38
N PRO A 20 -6.91 -19.99 2.39
CA PRO A 20 -7.27 -20.50 1.08
C PRO A 20 -7.48 -22.02 1.13
N GLY A 21 -8.58 -22.50 0.54
CA GLY A 21 -8.98 -23.91 0.60
C GLY A 21 -8.00 -24.82 -0.14
N LEU A 22 -7.18 -25.57 0.60
CA LEU A 22 -6.44 -26.71 0.07
C LEU A 22 -7.30 -27.96 0.28
N GLU A 23 -7.77 -28.60 -0.80
CA GLU A 23 -8.15 -30.00 -0.73
C GLU A 23 -6.87 -30.84 -0.59
N GLU A 24 -6.79 -31.62 0.48
CA GLU A 24 -5.66 -32.52 0.73
C GLU A 24 -5.68 -33.67 -0.28
N ASP A 25 -4.83 -33.60 -1.32
CA ASP A 25 -4.52 -34.74 -2.16
C ASP A 25 -3.77 -35.81 -1.32
N PRO A 26 -4.24 -37.07 -1.28
CA PRO A 26 -3.59 -38.17 -0.55
C PRO A 26 -2.11 -38.38 -0.91
N ALA A 27 -1.68 -37.98 -2.11
CA ALA A 27 -0.28 -38.08 -2.54
C ALA A 27 0.63 -37.04 -1.85
N THR A 28 0.12 -35.83 -1.58
CA THR A 28 0.85 -34.76 -0.86
C THR A 28 0.96 -35.05 0.64
N LYS A 29 0.07 -35.89 1.17
CA LYS A 29 0.15 -36.44 2.53
C LYS A 29 1.40 -37.29 2.71
N GLN A 30 1.75 -38.12 1.72
CA GLN A 30 2.95 -38.98 1.80
C GLN A 30 4.27 -38.22 1.59
N ALA A 31 4.26 -37.14 0.79
CA ALA A 31 5.45 -36.31 0.57
C ALA A 31 5.72 -35.39 1.77
N SER A 32 4.69 -34.77 2.34
CA SER A 32 4.83 -33.97 3.57
C SER A 32 5.18 -34.83 4.79
N GLU A 33 4.63 -36.06 4.90
CA GLU A 33 5.03 -37.01 5.95
C GLU A 33 6.51 -37.45 5.81
N ARG A 34 7.05 -37.62 4.59
CA ARG A 34 8.47 -38.01 4.41
C ARG A 34 9.47 -36.93 4.78
N GLU A 35 9.16 -35.65 4.57
CA GLU A 35 10.01 -34.54 5.04
C GLU A 35 9.88 -34.31 6.56
N ILE A 36 8.71 -34.62 7.15
CA ILE A 36 8.47 -34.54 8.60
C ILE A 36 9.12 -35.71 9.35
N VAL A 37 9.21 -36.90 8.74
CA VAL A 37 9.79 -38.11 9.37
C VAL A 37 11.30 -37.98 9.64
N ASN A 38 12.04 -37.14 8.90
CA ASN A 38 13.46 -36.92 9.17
C ASN A 38 13.75 -35.94 10.34
N LEU A 39 12.72 -35.30 10.91
CA LEU A 39 12.81 -34.47 12.12
C LEU A 39 12.15 -35.11 13.36
N GLN A 40 11.57 -36.31 13.24
CA GLN A 40 10.84 -37.00 14.30
C GLN A 40 11.59 -38.21 14.91
N ARG A 41 12.76 -37.98 15.50
CA ARG A 41 13.28 -38.88 16.54
C ARG A 41 13.26 -38.18 17.89
N GLY A 42 12.07 -38.13 18.49
CA GLY A 42 11.91 -37.85 19.93
C GLY A 42 10.84 -36.82 20.28
N SER A 43 9.55 -37.10 20.04
CA SER A 43 8.39 -36.74 20.89
C SER A 43 7.09 -36.87 20.10
N SER A 44 6.07 -37.45 20.73
CA SER A 44 4.82 -37.92 20.12
C SER A 44 3.69 -36.86 20.14
N HIS A 45 3.96 -35.61 19.75
CA HIS A 45 2.92 -34.59 19.64
C HIS A 45 2.94 -33.89 18.27
N PRO A 46 1.80 -33.82 17.55
CA PRO A 46 1.73 -33.11 16.27
C PRO A 46 1.94 -31.60 16.48
N ALA A 47 2.76 -31.00 15.61
CA ALA A 47 3.01 -29.56 15.61
C ALA A 47 1.71 -28.77 15.42
N PRO A 48 1.53 -27.65 16.12
CA PRO A 48 0.24 -26.99 16.19
C PRO A 48 -0.06 -26.20 14.92
N SER A 49 -1.13 -26.62 14.29
CA SER A 49 -1.58 -26.09 13.03
C SER A 49 -2.58 -24.93 13.27
N HIS A 50 -2.26 -23.74 12.77
CA HIS A 50 -3.21 -22.70 12.30
C HIS A 50 -3.88 -21.69 13.26
N ARG A 51 -3.46 -21.49 14.53
CA ARG A 51 -4.17 -20.52 15.39
C ARG A 51 -3.27 -19.81 16.39
N LEU A 52 -3.02 -18.51 16.24
CA LEU A 52 -1.90 -17.86 16.94
C LEU A 52 -2.33 -16.83 17.98
N LEU A 53 -1.55 -16.74 19.04
CA LEU A 53 -1.63 -15.72 20.08
C LEU A 53 -0.23 -15.14 20.26
N TRP A 54 -0.01 -13.88 19.84
CA TRP A 54 1.35 -13.30 19.79
C TRP A 54 1.77 -12.56 21.07
N GLU A 55 0.87 -12.36 22.02
CA GLU A 55 1.10 -11.44 23.13
C GLU A 55 2.00 -11.95 24.26
N VAL A 56 2.52 -13.18 24.19
CA VAL A 56 3.45 -13.69 25.21
C VAL A 56 4.88 -13.63 24.65
N PRO A 57 5.74 -12.71 25.12
CA PRO A 57 7.11 -12.58 24.66
C PRO A 57 7.85 -13.92 24.77
N HIS A 58 8.49 -14.39 23.70
CA HIS A 58 9.25 -15.64 23.77
C HIS A 58 10.58 -15.42 24.52
N PRO A 59 10.88 -16.23 25.55
CA PRO A 59 12.18 -16.17 26.21
C PRO A 59 13.30 -16.60 25.24
N ALA A 60 14.48 -15.98 25.39
CA ALA A 60 15.67 -16.31 24.57
C ALA A 60 16.21 -17.74 24.80
N SER A 61 15.74 -18.41 25.86
CA SER A 61 16.11 -19.79 26.18
C SER A 61 14.85 -20.58 26.55
N SER A 62 14.81 -21.84 26.10
CA SER A 62 13.78 -22.83 26.44
C SER A 62 13.87 -23.35 27.89
N SER A 63 14.80 -22.81 28.70
CA SER A 63 14.97 -23.18 30.10
C SER A 63 15.23 -21.94 30.96
N GLY A 64 14.39 -21.71 31.98
CA GLY A 64 14.59 -20.65 32.97
C GLY A 64 13.29 -20.09 33.57
N PRO A 65 13.37 -19.19 34.57
CA PRO A 65 12.20 -18.63 35.26
C PRO A 65 11.26 -17.85 34.34
N ARG A 66 11.81 -17.17 33.33
CA ARG A 66 11.04 -16.43 32.32
C ARG A 66 10.23 -17.36 31.40
N GLU A 67 10.74 -18.55 31.09
CA GLU A 67 10.01 -19.56 30.32
C GLU A 67 8.80 -20.08 31.08
N ALA A 68 8.98 -20.39 32.37
CA ALA A 68 7.90 -20.84 33.25
C ALA A 68 6.80 -19.78 33.40
N GLU A 69 7.17 -18.49 33.41
CA GLU A 69 6.22 -17.37 33.44
C GLU A 69 5.41 -17.26 32.14
N CYS A 70 6.08 -17.27 30.99
CA CYS A 70 5.41 -17.27 29.68
C CYS A 70 4.48 -18.47 29.48
N ARG A 71 4.90 -19.65 29.95
CA ARG A 71 4.06 -20.86 29.92
C ARG A 71 2.79 -20.68 30.75
N ARG A 72 2.93 -20.18 31.98
CA ARG A 72 1.81 -19.94 32.90
C ARG A 72 0.84 -18.90 32.34
N GLU A 73 1.36 -17.83 31.75
CA GLU A 73 0.56 -16.79 31.12
C GLU A 73 -0.21 -17.32 29.91
N CYS A 74 0.45 -18.07 29.03
CA CYS A 74 -0.18 -18.71 27.88
C CYS A 74 -1.32 -19.66 28.29
N GLN A 75 -1.05 -20.53 29.27
CA GLN A 75 -2.04 -21.46 29.79
C GLN A 75 -3.17 -20.75 30.52
N GLY A 76 -2.88 -19.66 31.25
CA GLY A 76 -3.87 -18.80 31.90
C GLY A 76 -4.83 -18.13 30.91
N ARG A 77 -4.38 -17.88 29.67
CA ARG A 77 -5.22 -17.41 28.56
C ARG A 77 -6.07 -18.53 27.93
N GLY A 78 -5.99 -19.77 28.41
CA GLY A 78 -6.67 -20.95 27.84
C GLY A 78 -5.99 -21.49 26.58
N CYS A 79 -4.69 -21.25 26.41
CA CYS A 79 -3.94 -21.57 25.20
C CYS A 79 -2.94 -22.70 25.41
N CYS A 80 -2.45 -23.24 24.29
CA CYS A 80 -1.44 -24.28 24.28
C CYS A 80 -0.05 -23.66 24.15
N TYR A 81 0.92 -24.25 24.87
CA TYR A 81 2.31 -23.77 24.89
C TYR A 81 3.25 -24.88 24.37
N ALA A 82 4.01 -24.59 23.32
CA ALA A 82 4.99 -25.49 22.73
C ALA A 82 6.24 -24.71 22.26
N PRO A 83 7.37 -24.80 22.98
CA PRO A 83 8.59 -24.10 22.60
C PRO A 83 9.29 -24.76 21.39
N LEU A 84 9.96 -23.95 20.58
CA LEU A 84 10.80 -24.43 19.48
C LEU A 84 12.23 -24.80 19.95
N PRO A 85 12.93 -25.71 19.25
CA PRO A 85 14.35 -25.97 19.49
C PRO A 85 15.20 -24.70 19.42
N GLN A 86 16.25 -24.62 20.24
CA GLN A 86 17.15 -23.47 20.28
C GLN A 86 17.80 -23.20 18.90
N GLY A 87 17.84 -21.92 18.49
CA GLY A 87 18.53 -21.47 17.27
C GLY A 87 17.63 -21.07 16.10
N LEU A 88 16.31 -21.28 16.18
CA LEU A 88 15.34 -20.85 15.16
C LEU A 88 14.69 -19.52 15.56
N SER A 89 15.32 -18.39 15.23
CA SER A 89 14.67 -17.07 15.23
C SER A 89 13.78 -16.92 14.00
N GLY A 90 12.49 -16.58 14.18
CA GLY A 90 11.53 -16.41 13.07
C GLY A 90 10.61 -17.61 12.80
N GLY A 91 10.42 -18.50 13.78
CA GLY A 91 9.53 -19.67 13.68
C GLY A 91 8.09 -19.44 14.19
N PRO A 92 7.25 -20.48 14.20
CA PRO A 92 5.88 -20.39 14.73
C PRO A 92 5.86 -19.96 16.21
N PRO A 93 4.78 -19.30 16.67
CA PRO A 93 4.69 -18.83 18.04
C PRO A 93 4.59 -19.98 19.02
N TRP A 94 5.24 -19.81 20.17
CA TRP A 94 5.22 -20.83 21.23
C TRP A 94 3.86 -20.92 21.93
N CYS A 95 3.05 -19.86 21.88
CA CYS A 95 1.69 -19.84 22.43
C CYS A 95 0.66 -19.77 21.30
N PHE A 96 -0.29 -20.71 21.29
CA PHE A 96 -1.25 -20.85 20.19
C PHE A 96 -2.62 -21.32 20.70
N TYR A 97 -3.69 -20.96 19.98
CA TYR A 97 -5.04 -21.33 20.39
C TYR A 97 -5.32 -22.81 20.11
N PRO A 98 -5.91 -23.57 21.06
CA PRO A 98 -6.38 -24.91 20.79
C PRO A 98 -7.57 -24.92 19.80
N PRO A 99 -7.86 -26.06 19.16
CA PRO A 99 -9.08 -26.26 18.37
C PRO A 99 -10.37 -25.91 19.11
N SER A 100 -10.38 -26.15 20.42
CA SER A 100 -11.48 -25.88 21.35
C SER A 100 -11.53 -24.45 21.90
N TYR A 101 -10.65 -23.55 21.45
CA TYR A 101 -10.63 -22.18 21.96
C TYR A 101 -11.96 -21.46 21.68
N SER A 102 -12.53 -20.84 22.72
CA SER A 102 -13.86 -20.23 22.68
C SER A 102 -13.90 -18.98 21.79
N GLY A 103 -14.53 -19.13 20.62
CA GLY A 103 -14.82 -18.06 19.65
C GLY A 103 -16.23 -17.47 19.82
N TYR A 104 -16.76 -16.88 18.75
CA TYR A 104 -18.18 -16.53 18.68
C TYR A 104 -19.01 -17.75 18.27
N ARG A 105 -20.29 -17.77 18.63
CA ARG A 105 -21.30 -18.72 18.16
C ARG A 105 -22.29 -17.99 17.26
N MET A 106 -22.57 -18.55 16.09
CA MET A 106 -23.51 -17.97 15.14
C MET A 106 -24.93 -18.48 15.38
N GLY A 107 -25.88 -17.54 15.47
CA GLY A 107 -27.31 -17.83 15.44
C GLY A 107 -27.84 -18.09 14.01
N PRO A 108 -29.13 -18.37 13.85
CA PRO A 108 -29.70 -18.63 12.53
C PRO A 108 -29.59 -17.42 11.60
N LEU A 109 -29.44 -17.69 10.30
CA LEU A 109 -29.52 -16.66 9.26
C LEU A 109 -30.95 -16.14 9.15
N THR A 110 -31.07 -14.82 9.04
CA THR A 110 -32.32 -14.08 8.89
C THR A 110 -32.26 -13.23 7.62
N PRO A 111 -33.29 -13.24 6.76
CA PRO A 111 -33.32 -12.36 5.59
C PRO A 111 -33.34 -10.88 5.98
N THR A 112 -32.74 -10.03 5.16
CA THR A 112 -32.76 -8.56 5.27
C THR A 112 -33.12 -7.95 3.93
N SER A 113 -33.34 -6.63 3.89
CA SER A 113 -33.61 -5.91 2.63
C SER A 113 -32.45 -5.91 1.64
N ARG A 114 -31.21 -6.22 2.07
CA ARG A 114 -29.99 -6.16 1.24
C ARG A 114 -29.24 -7.49 1.14
N GLY A 115 -29.72 -8.55 1.78
CA GLY A 115 -28.98 -9.80 1.91
C GLY A 115 -29.44 -10.60 3.13
N GLN A 116 -28.51 -11.14 3.89
CA GLN A 116 -28.79 -11.94 5.10
C GLN A 116 -28.06 -11.38 6.32
N ALA A 117 -28.54 -11.73 7.51
CA ALA A 117 -27.88 -11.37 8.76
C ALA A 117 -27.97 -12.49 9.79
N ALA A 118 -27.01 -12.55 10.70
CA ALA A 118 -27.02 -13.42 11.86
C ALA A 118 -26.50 -12.69 13.09
N THR A 119 -26.92 -13.14 14.26
CA THR A 119 -26.32 -12.71 15.53
C THR A 119 -25.15 -13.62 15.86
N LEU A 120 -24.00 -13.04 16.23
CA LEU A 120 -22.87 -13.78 16.78
C LEU A 120 -22.77 -13.51 18.29
N THR A 121 -22.69 -14.56 19.11
CA THR A 121 -22.60 -14.43 20.57
C THR A 121 -21.32 -15.05 21.10
N ARG A 122 -20.59 -14.35 21.96
CA ARG A 122 -19.37 -14.83 22.59
C ARG A 122 -19.67 -15.38 23.99
N PRO A 123 -19.55 -16.70 24.23
CA PRO A 123 -19.95 -17.31 25.49
C PRO A 123 -18.91 -17.13 26.60
N THR A 124 -17.63 -16.98 26.24
CA THR A 124 -16.54 -16.79 27.20
C THR A 124 -15.76 -15.54 26.81
N PRO A 125 -15.53 -14.58 27.74
CA PRO A 125 -14.62 -13.48 27.51
C PRO A 125 -13.21 -13.95 27.11
N SER A 126 -12.46 -13.08 26.47
CA SER A 126 -11.09 -13.32 26.05
C SER A 126 -10.17 -12.72 27.11
N TYR A 127 -8.87 -12.89 26.89
CA TYR A 127 -7.88 -12.21 27.70
C TYR A 127 -7.79 -10.70 27.38
N LEU A 128 -8.37 -10.23 26.27
CA LEU A 128 -8.43 -8.82 25.92
C LEU A 128 -9.57 -8.13 26.69
N PRO A 129 -9.38 -6.86 27.09
CA PRO A 129 -10.45 -6.11 27.74
C PRO A 129 -11.60 -5.81 26.76
N ARG A 130 -12.80 -5.56 27.30
CA ARG A 130 -13.97 -5.01 26.58
C ARG A 130 -14.49 -5.81 25.37
N ASP A 131 -14.45 -7.14 25.42
CA ASP A 131 -15.11 -7.99 24.42
C ASP A 131 -16.56 -7.58 24.11
N ILE A 132 -16.93 -7.53 22.82
CA ILE A 132 -18.32 -7.44 22.38
C ILE A 132 -18.93 -8.83 22.53
N SER A 133 -19.82 -8.97 23.52
CA SER A 133 -20.52 -10.23 23.75
C SER A 133 -21.48 -10.60 22.61
N MET A 134 -22.01 -9.62 21.88
CA MET A 134 -22.97 -9.83 20.80
C MET A 134 -22.67 -8.95 19.57
N LEU A 135 -22.44 -9.57 18.42
CA LEU A 135 -22.26 -8.87 17.15
C LEU A 135 -23.41 -9.14 16.19
N ARG A 136 -23.62 -8.21 15.27
CA ARG A 136 -24.44 -8.36 14.08
C ARG A 136 -23.52 -8.69 12.90
N LEU A 137 -23.70 -9.87 12.31
CA LEU A 137 -23.17 -10.22 10.99
C LEU A 137 -24.18 -9.80 9.93
N GLU A 138 -23.75 -8.97 8.98
CA GLU A 138 -24.48 -8.72 7.74
C GLU A 138 -23.70 -9.29 6.56
N ILE A 139 -24.42 -10.01 5.68
CA ILE A 139 -23.91 -10.68 4.50
C ILE A 139 -24.64 -10.10 3.30
N LEU A 140 -23.89 -9.48 2.40
CA LEU A 140 -24.38 -8.86 1.19
C LEU A 140 -23.67 -9.50 0.00
N ASP A 141 -24.43 -10.23 -0.81
CA ASP A 141 -23.97 -10.65 -2.12
C ASP A 141 -24.17 -9.48 -3.10
N GLU A 142 -23.21 -8.56 -3.15
CA GLU A 142 -23.38 -7.30 -3.88
C GLU A 142 -23.45 -7.47 -5.40
N THR A 143 -22.71 -8.44 -5.94
CA THR A 143 -22.67 -8.78 -7.37
C THR A 143 -22.34 -10.27 -7.54
N GLU A 144 -22.43 -10.79 -8.77
CA GLU A 144 -22.08 -12.20 -9.08
C GLU A 144 -20.70 -12.65 -8.58
N GLY A 145 -19.72 -11.75 -8.50
CA GLY A 145 -18.35 -12.04 -8.07
C GLY A 145 -17.91 -11.35 -6.78
N ARG A 146 -18.78 -10.55 -6.13
CA ARG A 146 -18.40 -9.74 -4.97
C ARG A 146 -19.28 -10.02 -3.76
N LEU A 147 -18.65 -10.58 -2.74
CA LEU A 147 -19.22 -10.78 -1.41
C LEU A 147 -18.77 -9.65 -0.49
N HIS A 148 -19.70 -9.09 0.28
CA HIS A 148 -19.45 -8.09 1.30
C HIS A 148 -19.99 -8.56 2.65
N LEU A 149 -19.12 -8.58 3.66
CA LEU A 149 -19.43 -9.03 5.01
C LEU A 149 -19.10 -7.90 5.99
N THR A 150 -20.04 -7.60 6.89
CA THR A 150 -19.77 -6.69 8.00
C THR A 150 -20.05 -7.34 9.34
N LEU A 151 -19.19 -7.08 10.32
CA LEU A 151 -19.43 -7.39 11.73
C LEU A 151 -19.45 -6.10 12.53
N LYS A 152 -20.59 -5.83 13.15
CA LYS A 152 -20.82 -4.59 13.90
C LYS A 152 -21.36 -4.89 15.29
N ASP A 153 -21.04 -4.03 16.25
CA ASP A 153 -21.76 -3.95 17.50
C ASP A 153 -23.19 -3.41 17.25
N PRO A 154 -24.27 -4.19 17.48
CA PRO A 154 -25.63 -3.70 17.31
C PRO A 154 -26.04 -2.68 18.39
N SER A 155 -25.29 -2.60 19.49
CA SER A 155 -25.60 -1.74 20.63
C SER A 155 -24.87 -0.39 20.58
N SER A 156 -23.81 -0.27 19.78
CA SER A 156 -22.99 0.94 19.70
C SER A 156 -22.47 1.18 18.30
N ARG A 157 -22.50 2.45 17.87
CA ARG A 157 -21.97 2.85 16.57
C ARG A 157 -20.44 2.99 16.67
N GLN A 158 -19.73 2.01 16.09
CA GLN A 158 -18.29 2.03 15.96
C GLN A 158 -17.84 2.95 14.80
N TYR A 159 -16.55 3.31 14.79
CA TYR A 159 -15.97 4.03 13.66
C TYR A 159 -16.01 3.15 12.40
N GLU A 160 -16.33 3.77 11.27
CA GLU A 160 -16.33 3.15 9.95
C GLU A 160 -15.59 4.10 9.00
N VAL A 161 -14.76 3.55 8.12
CA VAL A 161 -13.99 4.37 7.17
C VAL A 161 -14.96 5.10 6.23
N PRO A 162 -14.83 6.43 6.06
CA PRO A 162 -15.73 7.22 5.21
C PRO A 162 -15.41 7.00 3.72
N LEU A 163 -15.79 5.85 3.17
CA LEU A 163 -15.70 5.57 1.75
C LEU A 163 -17.08 5.75 1.08
N SER A 164 -17.15 6.60 0.06
CA SER A 164 -18.35 6.72 -0.77
C SER A 164 -18.43 5.51 -1.70
N THR A 165 -18.97 4.40 -1.20
CA THR A 165 -19.27 3.25 -2.03
C THR A 165 -20.41 3.60 -2.97
N ALA A 166 -20.28 3.24 -4.25
CA ALA A 166 -21.41 3.28 -5.17
C ALA A 166 -22.46 2.34 -4.58
N GLN A 167 -23.59 2.88 -4.11
CA GLN A 167 -24.68 2.08 -3.57
C GLN A 167 -25.07 1.04 -4.63
N SER A 168 -24.72 -0.23 -4.39
CA SER A 168 -25.24 -1.32 -5.18
C SER A 168 -26.75 -1.28 -5.02
N ARG A 169 -27.47 -1.07 -6.12
CA ARG A 169 -28.92 -1.28 -6.15
C ARG A 169 -29.12 -2.76 -5.83
N GLY A 170 -29.53 -3.05 -4.60
CA GLY A 170 -29.88 -4.39 -4.17
C GLY A 170 -31.04 -4.91 -5.01
N ASN A 171 -30.71 -5.62 -6.08
CA ASN A 171 -31.61 -6.52 -6.80
C ASN A 171 -30.79 -7.24 -7.88
N THR A 172 -29.96 -8.20 -7.48
CA THR A 172 -29.57 -9.27 -8.39
C THR A 172 -30.12 -10.56 -7.83
N ASP A 173 -31.01 -11.16 -8.62
CA ASP A 173 -31.57 -12.48 -8.42
C ASP A 173 -30.44 -13.47 -8.07
N THR A 174 -30.58 -14.18 -6.95
CA THR A 174 -29.58 -15.10 -6.36
C THR A 174 -29.17 -16.28 -7.25
N GLN A 175 -29.72 -16.38 -8.46
CA GLN A 175 -29.47 -17.50 -9.39
C GLN A 175 -28.16 -17.40 -10.19
N GLY A 176 -27.35 -16.33 -10.04
CA GLY A 176 -26.16 -16.10 -10.88
C GLY A 176 -24.79 -16.06 -10.19
N HIS A 177 -24.68 -16.23 -8.86
CA HIS A 177 -23.40 -15.97 -8.18
C HIS A 177 -22.33 -17.01 -8.55
N GLN A 178 -21.09 -16.56 -8.70
CA GLN A 178 -19.93 -17.41 -9.03
C GLN A 178 -19.41 -18.21 -7.83
N TYR A 179 -20.01 -18.02 -6.65
CA TYR A 179 -19.53 -18.56 -5.40
C TYR A 179 -20.64 -19.06 -4.49
N VAL A 180 -20.22 -19.82 -3.48
CA VAL A 180 -21.04 -20.33 -2.38
C VAL A 180 -20.37 -19.94 -1.07
N THR A 181 -21.17 -19.45 -0.12
CA THR A 181 -20.72 -19.13 1.22
C THR A 181 -21.28 -20.16 2.20
N GLU A 182 -20.40 -20.83 2.93
CA GLU A 182 -20.75 -21.79 3.98
C GLU A 182 -20.35 -21.24 5.35
N PHE A 183 -21.13 -21.57 6.37
CA PHE A 183 -20.91 -21.07 7.73
C PHE A 183 -20.69 -22.23 8.70
N GLN A 184 -19.60 -22.16 9.45
CA GLN A 184 -19.38 -22.98 10.64
C GLN A 184 -19.94 -22.22 11.85
N PRO A 185 -20.92 -22.75 12.59
CA PRO A 185 -21.61 -21.99 13.62
C PRO A 185 -20.87 -21.90 14.97
N ASP A 186 -20.12 -22.95 15.37
CA ASP A 186 -19.37 -22.98 16.64
C ASP A 186 -18.04 -23.75 16.50
N PRO A 187 -16.87 -23.11 16.73
CA PRO A 187 -16.69 -21.65 16.74
C PRO A 187 -17.03 -21.07 15.36
N PHE A 188 -17.56 -19.84 15.34
CA PHE A 188 -17.95 -19.14 14.13
C PHE A 188 -16.79 -19.02 13.15
N GLY A 189 -17.05 -19.45 11.91
CA GLY A 189 -16.21 -19.25 10.75
C GLY A 189 -17.06 -19.27 9.49
N PHE A 190 -16.48 -18.84 8.38
CA PHE A 190 -17.13 -18.94 7.07
C PHE A 190 -16.12 -19.39 6.02
N ILE A 191 -16.62 -20.04 4.98
CA ILE A 191 -15.85 -20.53 3.85
C ILE A 191 -16.51 -19.94 2.60
N VAL A 192 -15.72 -19.31 1.75
CA VAL A 192 -16.17 -18.86 0.43
C VAL A 192 -15.53 -19.78 -0.60
N ARG A 193 -16.35 -20.46 -1.40
CA ARG A 193 -15.89 -21.36 -2.46
C ARG A 193 -16.38 -20.85 -3.81
N LEU A 194 -15.52 -20.90 -4.82
CA LEU A 194 -15.94 -20.77 -6.21
C LEU A 194 -16.81 -21.99 -6.60
N LYS A 195 -17.83 -21.77 -7.44
CA LYS A 195 -18.65 -22.86 -7.98
C LYS A 195 -17.90 -23.69 -9.04
N SER A 196 -16.79 -23.19 -9.59
CA SER A 196 -15.88 -23.94 -10.44
C SER A 196 -15.04 -24.91 -9.60
N ASN A 197 -15.38 -26.21 -9.64
CA ASN A 197 -14.79 -27.30 -8.85
C ASN A 197 -13.32 -27.66 -9.22
N VAL A 198 -12.34 -26.78 -8.99
CA VAL A 198 -10.92 -27.16 -9.18
C VAL A 198 -10.10 -26.80 -7.93
N PRO A 199 -9.24 -27.70 -7.41
CA PRO A 199 -8.40 -27.42 -6.25
C PRO A 199 -7.49 -26.21 -6.49
N ALA A 200 -7.61 -25.19 -5.64
CA ALA A 200 -6.80 -23.98 -5.72
C ALA A 200 -5.34 -24.28 -5.34
N ALA A 201 -4.41 -24.23 -6.30
CA ALA A 201 -3.00 -24.03 -5.98
C ALA A 201 -2.77 -22.53 -5.73
N VAL A 202 -2.42 -22.15 -4.52
CA VAL A 202 -2.31 -20.75 -4.11
C VAL A 202 -0.95 -20.18 -4.53
N HIS A 203 -0.95 -19.23 -5.46
CA HIS A 203 0.17 -18.33 -5.69
C HIS A 203 -0.23 -16.91 -5.27
N LEU A 204 0.19 -16.51 -4.07
CA LEU A 204 0.22 -15.10 -3.67
C LEU A 204 1.41 -14.44 -4.39
N PRO A 205 1.20 -13.48 -5.30
CA PRO A 205 2.30 -12.75 -5.90
C PRO A 205 3.04 -11.95 -4.81
N GLY A 206 4.30 -12.30 -4.56
CA GLY A 206 5.27 -11.43 -3.91
C GLY A 206 5.31 -11.41 -2.37
N LEU A 207 4.55 -12.24 -1.64
CA LEU A 207 4.53 -12.15 -0.16
C LEU A 207 4.49 -13.47 0.63
N LEU A 208 4.28 -14.62 -0.01
CA LEU A 208 4.53 -15.89 0.66
C LEU A 208 5.98 -16.31 0.45
N THR A 209 6.85 -15.79 1.29
CA THR A 209 8.01 -16.57 1.68
C THR A 209 7.47 -17.78 2.44
N GLY A 210 8.12 -18.95 2.35
CA GLY A 210 7.78 -20.10 3.21
C GLY A 210 8.12 -19.87 4.69
N VAL A 211 8.05 -18.61 5.16
CA VAL A 211 8.59 -18.08 6.40
C VAL A 211 7.55 -17.18 7.06
N TRP A 212 7.56 -17.15 8.39
CA TRP A 212 6.72 -16.26 9.18
C TRP A 212 7.07 -14.80 8.92
N THR A 213 6.09 -14.02 8.45
CA THR A 213 6.28 -12.60 8.13
C THR A 213 5.20 -11.78 8.83
N SER A 214 5.60 -10.69 9.49
CA SER A 214 4.69 -9.70 10.05
C SER A 214 4.82 -8.39 9.28
N LEU A 215 3.69 -7.84 8.85
CA LEU A 215 3.60 -6.59 8.12
C LEU A 215 2.73 -5.64 8.91
N ASN A 216 3.22 -4.43 9.13
CA ASN A 216 2.50 -3.41 9.89
C ASN A 216 1.96 -2.35 8.93
N LEU A 217 0.68 -2.04 9.05
CA LEU A 217 0.01 -1.00 8.28
C LEU A 217 -0.30 0.17 9.21
N TRP A 218 0.64 1.12 9.22
CA TRP A 218 0.58 2.37 9.96
C TRP A 218 1.45 3.39 9.21
N ASN A 219 0.84 4.42 8.65
CA ASN A 219 1.53 5.37 7.78
C ASN A 219 2.66 6.06 8.55
N ARG A 220 3.86 6.02 8.01
CA ARG A 220 5.04 6.45 8.74
C ARG A 220 6.09 7.01 7.80
N ASP A 221 6.60 8.20 8.14
CA ASP A 221 7.77 8.75 7.50
C ASP A 221 9.00 7.97 7.99
N MET A 222 9.43 7.06 7.13
CA MET A 222 10.64 6.26 7.28
C MET A 222 11.19 5.96 5.89
N ALA A 223 12.50 6.10 5.75
CA ALA A 223 13.19 5.62 4.56
C ALA A 223 12.91 4.12 4.34
N PRO A 224 12.59 3.67 3.11
CA PRO A 224 12.22 2.29 2.84
C PRO A 224 13.28 1.26 3.25
N HIS A 225 12.92 0.31 4.11
CA HIS A 225 13.72 -0.86 4.49
C HIS A 225 12.82 -2.04 4.86
N GLY A 226 13.38 -3.25 4.93
CA GLY A 226 12.64 -4.52 4.80
C GLY A 226 11.50 -4.80 5.79
N ASP A 227 11.58 -4.23 7.01
CA ASP A 227 10.68 -4.63 8.12
C ASP A 227 9.84 -3.46 8.68
N ALA A 228 9.87 -2.28 8.06
CA ALA A 228 9.18 -1.10 8.56
C ALA A 228 7.84 -0.84 7.87
N SER A 229 6.87 -0.34 8.65
CA SER A 229 5.77 0.43 8.09
C SER A 229 6.34 1.67 7.41
N LEU A 230 5.83 1.98 6.21
CA LEU A 230 6.23 3.12 5.41
C LEU A 230 5.04 4.08 5.24
N TYR A 231 5.10 4.93 4.22
CA TYR A 231 4.19 6.04 4.00
C TYR A 231 2.71 5.66 3.83
N GLY A 232 2.40 4.46 3.32
CA GLY A 232 1.03 4.08 2.95
C GLY A 232 0.55 2.75 3.49
N SER A 233 -0.77 2.67 3.74
CA SER A 233 -1.45 1.50 4.28
C SER A 233 -2.56 1.02 3.35
N HIS A 234 -2.34 -0.10 2.66
CA HIS A 234 -3.30 -0.69 1.72
C HIS A 234 -3.71 -2.10 2.18
N PRO A 235 -4.78 -2.25 2.97
CA PRO A 235 -5.26 -3.53 3.50
C PRO A 235 -5.95 -4.41 2.44
N PHE A 236 -5.40 -4.51 1.24
CA PHE A 236 -5.86 -5.33 0.12
C PHE A 236 -4.77 -6.33 -0.28
N TYR A 237 -5.17 -7.58 -0.53
CA TYR A 237 -4.31 -8.57 -1.18
C TYR A 237 -5.06 -9.27 -2.30
N MET A 238 -4.30 -9.84 -3.23
CA MET A 238 -4.81 -10.68 -4.30
C MET A 238 -4.01 -11.97 -4.36
N VAL A 239 -4.72 -13.06 -4.63
CA VAL A 239 -4.17 -14.40 -4.76
C VAL A 239 -4.53 -14.91 -6.14
N GLN A 240 -3.53 -15.39 -6.88
CA GLN A 240 -3.77 -16.13 -8.10
C GLN A 240 -3.83 -17.62 -7.76
N GLU A 241 -4.82 -18.31 -8.32
CA GLU A 241 -5.04 -19.74 -8.15
C GLU A 241 -4.38 -20.52 -9.30
N GLY A 242 -4.15 -21.82 -9.10
CA GLY A 242 -3.32 -22.66 -9.98
C GLY A 242 -3.85 -22.82 -11.40
N ASP A 243 -5.14 -22.57 -11.60
CA ASP A 243 -5.83 -22.62 -12.87
C ASP A 243 -5.88 -21.26 -13.60
N GLY A 244 -5.28 -20.21 -13.02
CA GLY A 244 -5.28 -18.86 -13.56
C GLY A 244 -6.43 -17.98 -13.07
N GLN A 245 -7.38 -18.52 -12.30
CA GLN A 245 -8.37 -17.71 -11.58
C GLN A 245 -7.70 -16.91 -10.47
N ALA A 246 -8.42 -15.96 -9.88
CA ALA A 246 -7.89 -15.18 -8.78
C ALA A 246 -9.00 -14.71 -7.84
N HIS A 247 -8.62 -14.48 -6.59
CA HIS A 247 -9.45 -13.76 -5.64
C HIS A 247 -8.71 -12.61 -4.99
N GLY A 248 -9.44 -11.59 -4.56
CA GLY A 248 -8.91 -10.48 -3.79
C GLY A 248 -9.71 -10.29 -2.51
N VAL A 249 -9.03 -9.84 -1.45
CA VAL A 249 -9.68 -9.55 -0.17
C VAL A 249 -9.25 -8.17 0.31
N PHE A 250 -10.24 -7.32 0.52
CA PHE A 250 -10.07 -5.96 1.02
C PHE A 250 -10.76 -5.81 2.37
N LEU A 251 -10.00 -5.41 3.39
CA LEU A 251 -10.55 -5.01 4.69
C LEU A 251 -10.63 -3.49 4.71
N LEU A 252 -11.83 -2.92 4.70
CA LEU A 252 -12.06 -1.49 4.80
C LEU A 252 -11.94 -1.04 6.27
N ASN A 253 -10.69 -0.90 6.73
CA ASN A 253 -10.34 -0.49 8.08
C ASN A 253 -9.08 0.39 8.01
N SER A 254 -9.08 1.54 8.68
CA SER A 254 -7.97 2.49 8.65
C SER A 254 -7.16 2.55 9.94
N ASN A 255 -7.51 1.76 10.96
CA ASN A 255 -6.72 1.71 12.19
C ASN A 255 -5.37 1.03 11.94
N ALA A 256 -4.43 1.27 12.85
CA ALA A 256 -3.20 0.51 12.92
C ALA A 256 -3.51 -0.99 12.89
N MET A 257 -2.82 -1.74 12.02
CA MET A 257 -3.04 -3.17 11.91
C MET A 257 -1.77 -3.95 11.63
N GLU A 258 -1.71 -5.16 12.17
CA GLU A 258 -0.68 -6.14 11.86
C GLU A 258 -1.27 -7.23 10.95
N VAL A 259 -0.54 -7.59 9.90
CA VAL A 259 -0.86 -8.69 8.98
C VAL A 259 0.23 -9.72 9.10
N VAL A 260 -0.12 -10.90 9.62
CA VAL A 260 0.81 -12.00 9.82
C VAL A 260 0.58 -13.06 8.75
N LEU A 261 1.63 -13.37 8.00
CA LEU A 261 1.68 -14.42 7.00
C LEU A 261 2.37 -15.65 7.58
N GLN A 262 1.81 -16.82 7.30
CA GLN A 262 2.33 -18.10 7.79
C GLN A 262 2.56 -19.12 6.67
N PRO A 263 3.53 -20.05 6.82
CA PRO A 263 3.89 -21.01 5.77
C PRO A 263 2.80 -22.01 5.37
N SER A 264 1.78 -22.20 6.21
CA SER A 264 0.66 -23.11 5.94
C SER A 264 -0.42 -22.45 5.07
N PRO A 265 0.02 -21.74 4.02
CA PRO A 265 -0.45 -20.41 3.59
C PRO A 265 -1.70 -19.90 4.31
N ALA A 266 -1.54 -19.15 5.40
CA ALA A 266 -2.65 -18.44 6.03
C ALA A 266 -2.27 -17.00 6.36
N LEU A 267 -3.30 -16.18 6.57
CA LEU A 267 -3.14 -14.77 6.87
C LEU A 267 -3.99 -14.43 8.10
N THR A 268 -3.36 -13.82 9.10
CA THR A 268 -4.04 -13.25 10.27
C THR A 268 -3.95 -11.73 10.24
N ARG A 269 -5.08 -11.04 10.35
CA ARG A 269 -5.14 -9.58 10.54
C ARG A 269 -5.49 -9.26 11.98
N VAL A 270 -4.77 -8.30 12.55
CA VAL A 270 -4.95 -7.78 13.90
C VAL A 270 -5.10 -6.27 13.81
N ALA A 271 -6.34 -5.76 13.67
CA ALA A 271 -6.62 -4.33 13.51
C ALA A 271 -7.06 -3.70 14.82
N MET A 272 -6.53 -2.56 15.24
CA MET A 272 -6.72 -2.08 16.62
C MET A 272 -8.06 -1.39 16.94
N GLY A 273 -8.97 -1.26 15.97
CA GLY A 273 -10.24 -0.58 16.17
C GLY A 273 -11.17 -0.69 14.97
N ALA A 274 -12.22 0.14 14.98
CA ALA A 274 -13.32 0.14 13.99
C ALA A 274 -14.13 -1.18 13.94
N ILE A 275 -14.89 -1.34 12.85
CA ILE A 275 -15.61 -2.57 12.51
C ILE A 275 -14.74 -3.50 11.66
N LEU A 276 -15.22 -4.74 11.47
CA LEU A 276 -14.75 -5.57 10.37
C LEU A 276 -15.68 -5.39 9.17
N ASP A 277 -15.16 -4.74 8.13
CA ASP A 277 -15.84 -4.49 6.86
C ASP A 277 -15.01 -5.14 5.74
N LEU A 278 -15.47 -6.30 5.25
CA LEU A 278 -14.68 -7.21 4.42
C LEU A 278 -15.33 -7.39 3.06
N TYR A 279 -14.59 -7.05 2.00
CA TYR A 279 -14.93 -7.36 0.62
C TYR A 279 -14.09 -8.53 0.13
N ILE A 280 -14.75 -9.48 -0.52
CA ILE A 280 -14.13 -10.61 -1.20
C ILE A 280 -14.53 -10.52 -2.68
N PHE A 281 -13.52 -10.40 -3.53
CA PHE A 281 -13.67 -10.28 -4.97
C PHE A 281 -13.23 -11.57 -5.63
N LEU A 282 -14.08 -12.15 -6.44
CA LEU A 282 -13.85 -13.42 -7.12
C LEU A 282 -13.79 -13.14 -8.62
N GLY A 283 -12.63 -13.39 -9.21
CA GLY A 283 -12.37 -13.16 -10.62
C GLY A 283 -11.99 -14.44 -11.32
N LEU A 284 -12.55 -14.63 -12.52
CA LEU A 284 -12.08 -15.65 -13.46
C LEU A 284 -10.61 -15.43 -13.90
N ASP A 285 -10.08 -14.24 -13.62
CA ASP A 285 -8.69 -13.85 -13.79
C ASP A 285 -8.32 -12.73 -12.78
N PRO A 286 -7.01 -12.44 -12.57
CA PRO A 286 -6.57 -11.32 -11.74
C PRO A 286 -7.17 -9.96 -12.12
N GLN A 287 -7.55 -9.74 -13.38
CA GLN A 287 -8.11 -8.46 -13.82
C GLN A 287 -9.53 -8.26 -13.35
N GLY A 288 -10.32 -9.33 -13.33
CA GLY A 288 -11.67 -9.37 -12.79
C GLY A 288 -11.69 -8.98 -11.31
N VAL A 289 -10.75 -9.48 -10.52
CA VAL A 289 -10.58 -9.12 -9.10
C VAL A 289 -10.37 -7.62 -8.95
N VAL A 290 -9.37 -7.08 -9.64
CA VAL A 290 -8.98 -5.70 -9.41
C VAL A 290 -10.00 -4.72 -10.03
N ARG A 291 -10.73 -5.13 -11.08
CA ARG A 291 -11.90 -4.41 -11.58
C ARG A 291 -12.96 -4.25 -10.51
N GLN A 292 -13.30 -5.33 -9.81
CA GLN A 292 -14.30 -5.26 -8.75
C GLN A 292 -13.81 -4.42 -7.57
N TYR A 293 -12.51 -4.48 -7.27
CA TYR A 293 -11.90 -3.60 -6.28
C TYR A 293 -12.05 -2.11 -6.65
N LEU A 294 -11.78 -1.73 -7.91
CA LEU A 294 -11.98 -0.37 -8.42
C LEU A 294 -13.42 0.13 -8.32
N GLN A 295 -14.41 -0.76 -8.47
CA GLN A 295 -15.81 -0.39 -8.30
C GLN A 295 -16.15 0.02 -6.85
N VAL A 296 -15.37 -0.46 -5.87
CA VAL A 296 -15.50 -0.10 -4.46
C VAL A 296 -14.70 1.16 -4.13
N ILE A 297 -13.41 1.18 -4.46
CA ILE A 297 -12.51 2.28 -4.05
C ILE A 297 -12.54 3.49 -4.99
N GLY A 298 -13.07 3.32 -6.20
CA GLY A 298 -13.18 4.33 -7.26
C GLY A 298 -12.02 4.30 -8.26
N TYR A 299 -12.27 4.87 -9.44
CA TYR A 299 -11.35 4.83 -10.58
C TYR A 299 -10.23 5.88 -10.51
N PRO A 300 -9.01 5.56 -10.99
CA PRO A 300 -7.92 6.51 -10.97
C PRO A 300 -8.20 7.77 -11.81
N MET A 301 -7.63 8.90 -11.41
CA MET A 301 -7.71 10.13 -12.18
C MET A 301 -6.97 10.00 -13.52
N MET A 302 -7.43 10.77 -14.52
CA MET A 302 -6.68 10.96 -15.75
C MET A 302 -5.61 12.04 -15.55
N PRO A 303 -4.31 11.73 -15.60
CA PRO A 303 -3.27 12.75 -15.45
C PRO A 303 -3.25 13.74 -16.63
N PRO A 304 -2.78 14.97 -16.43
CA PRO A 304 -2.45 15.85 -17.53
C PRO A 304 -1.25 15.27 -18.32
N TYR A 305 -1.24 15.40 -19.65
CA TYR A 305 -0.22 14.76 -20.50
C TYR A 305 1.22 15.11 -20.10
N TRP A 306 1.44 16.36 -19.67
CA TRP A 306 2.76 16.84 -19.27
C TRP A 306 3.31 16.13 -18.03
N SER A 307 2.45 15.59 -17.15
CA SER A 307 2.92 14.94 -15.92
C SER A 307 3.56 13.58 -16.17
N LEU A 308 3.38 12.99 -17.37
CA LEU A 308 4.08 11.79 -17.78
C LEU A 308 5.50 12.07 -18.30
N GLY A 309 5.88 13.34 -18.46
CA GLY A 309 7.23 13.74 -18.86
C GLY A 309 8.29 13.40 -17.79
N PHE A 310 9.55 13.71 -18.09
CA PHE A 310 10.63 13.62 -17.11
C PHE A 310 10.58 14.82 -16.16
N HIS A 311 10.61 14.52 -14.85
CA HIS A 311 10.65 15.48 -13.76
C HIS A 311 12.03 15.48 -13.09
N LEU A 312 12.54 16.66 -12.78
CA LEU A 312 13.82 16.81 -12.08
C LEU A 312 13.66 17.71 -10.85
N CYS A 313 14.14 17.21 -9.71
CA CYS A 313 14.03 17.84 -8.41
C CYS A 313 15.31 17.62 -7.59
N ARG A 314 15.49 18.40 -6.53
CA ARG A 314 16.52 18.20 -5.50
C ARG A 314 16.21 19.11 -4.31
N TRP A 315 16.37 18.58 -3.11
CA TRP A 315 16.43 19.42 -1.92
C TRP A 315 17.80 20.14 -1.89
N GLY A 316 17.80 21.46 -2.08
CA GLY A 316 19.04 22.25 -2.08
C GLY A 316 19.22 23.23 -3.23
N TYR A 317 18.21 23.43 -4.09
CA TYR A 317 18.20 24.57 -5.01
C TYR A 317 17.95 25.89 -4.28
N ARG A 318 19.01 26.49 -3.74
CA ARG A 318 18.94 27.63 -2.81
C ARG A 318 18.54 28.98 -3.42
N SER A 319 18.43 29.08 -4.75
CA SER A 319 18.02 30.33 -5.41
C SER A 319 17.39 30.08 -6.77
N THR A 320 16.57 31.03 -7.24
CA THR A 320 16.01 30.99 -8.60
C THR A 320 17.08 30.97 -9.68
N ASN A 321 18.25 31.57 -9.43
CA ASN A 321 19.37 31.52 -10.37
C ASN A 321 19.97 30.11 -10.47
N ALA A 322 20.15 29.43 -9.33
CA ALA A 322 20.61 28.03 -9.32
C ALA A 322 19.61 27.11 -10.05
N THR A 323 18.31 27.30 -9.83
CA THR A 323 17.25 26.58 -10.52
C THR A 323 17.28 26.81 -12.04
N ARG A 324 17.43 28.07 -12.50
CA ARG A 324 17.54 28.39 -13.93
C ARG A 324 18.80 27.79 -14.58
N GLU A 325 19.91 27.77 -13.85
CA GLU A 325 21.16 27.18 -14.34
C GLU A 325 21.02 25.67 -14.59
N VAL A 326 20.31 24.94 -13.73
CA VAL A 326 20.00 23.52 -13.93
C VAL A 326 19.24 23.31 -15.23
N VAL A 327 18.20 24.12 -15.47
CA VAL A 327 17.40 24.06 -16.72
C VAL A 327 18.28 24.33 -17.93
N ARG A 328 19.13 25.37 -17.86
CA ARG A 328 20.06 25.72 -18.94
C ARG A 328 21.03 24.57 -19.23
N ARG A 329 21.57 23.92 -18.20
CA ARG A 329 22.49 22.78 -18.36
C ARG A 329 21.81 21.54 -18.95
N MET A 330 20.60 21.21 -18.50
CA MET A 330 19.80 20.13 -19.10
C MET A 330 19.54 20.39 -20.59
N HIS A 331 19.16 21.63 -20.94
CA HIS A 331 18.94 22.03 -22.33
C HIS A 331 20.22 21.95 -23.16
N ASN A 332 21.34 22.49 -22.68
CA ASN A 332 22.64 22.43 -23.37
C ASN A 332 23.15 20.99 -23.56
N ALA A 333 22.82 20.10 -22.63
CA ALA A 333 23.13 18.68 -22.71
C ALA A 333 22.07 17.88 -23.50
N ASN A 334 21.14 18.54 -24.19
CA ASN A 334 20.09 17.94 -25.02
C ASN A 334 19.21 16.90 -24.30
N PHE A 335 18.94 17.09 -23.00
CA PHE A 335 18.02 16.23 -22.27
C PHE A 335 16.58 16.74 -22.39
N PRO A 336 15.61 15.89 -22.79
CA PRO A 336 14.21 16.25 -22.70
C PRO A 336 13.82 16.50 -21.24
N LEU A 337 13.29 17.68 -20.95
CA LEU A 337 12.79 18.07 -19.63
C LEU A 337 11.43 18.74 -19.82
N LYS A 338 10.36 18.15 -19.26
CA LYS A 338 9.01 18.73 -19.34
C LYS A 338 8.68 19.58 -18.13
N HIS A 339 9.15 19.16 -16.96
CA HIS A 339 8.88 19.87 -15.72
C HIS A 339 10.11 19.79 -14.81
N LEU A 340 10.49 20.92 -14.23
CA LEU A 340 11.41 20.93 -13.09
C LEU A 340 10.51 20.94 -11.85
N SER A 341 10.57 19.91 -11.00
CA SER A 341 9.66 19.79 -9.85
C SER A 341 9.83 20.90 -8.82
N CYS A 342 10.81 21.81 -8.96
CA CYS A 342 10.75 23.09 -8.25
C CYS A 342 9.50 23.92 -8.54
N PHE A 343 8.79 23.66 -9.65
CA PHE A 343 7.52 24.32 -10.02
C PHE A 343 6.27 23.56 -9.54
N SER A 344 6.39 22.29 -9.14
CA SER A 344 5.42 21.61 -8.26
C SER A 344 5.97 21.73 -6.84
N LEU A 345 5.78 22.88 -6.21
CA LEU A 345 6.32 23.18 -4.88
C LEU A 345 5.89 22.09 -3.88
N SER A 346 6.85 21.63 -3.07
CA SER A 346 6.55 20.80 -1.91
C SER A 346 5.69 21.63 -0.97
N GLN A 347 4.54 21.08 -0.60
CA GLN A 347 3.64 21.63 0.38
C GLN A 347 3.52 20.63 1.51
N ASP A 348 3.97 21.05 2.68
CA ASP A 348 3.84 20.25 3.89
C ASP A 348 2.53 20.64 4.60
N PRO A 349 1.83 19.70 5.25
CA PRO A 349 0.61 20.00 5.96
C PRO A 349 0.85 20.86 7.21
N GLY A 350 2.04 20.79 7.82
CA GLY A 350 2.36 21.53 9.04
C GLY A 350 2.41 23.05 8.82
N ILE A 351 1.49 23.78 9.45
CA ILE A 351 1.40 25.24 9.38
C ILE A 351 2.11 25.88 10.59
N SER A 352 3.14 26.70 10.32
CA SER A 352 3.91 27.40 11.37
C SER A 352 2.99 28.14 12.35
N SER A 353 3.17 27.87 13.64
CA SER A 353 2.38 28.47 14.72
C SER A 353 3.15 29.52 15.54
N THR A 354 4.37 29.89 15.11
CA THR A 354 5.26 30.75 15.89
C THR A 354 5.35 32.20 15.40
N SER A 355 4.79 32.49 14.23
CA SER A 355 4.78 33.86 13.69
C SER A 355 3.94 34.80 14.58
N PRO A 356 4.31 36.08 14.73
CA PRO A 356 3.48 37.05 15.44
C PRO A 356 2.05 37.11 14.86
N PRO A 357 1.02 37.31 15.70
CA PRO A 357 -0.37 37.39 15.23
C PRO A 357 -0.56 38.41 14.10
N GLY A 358 -1.25 38.02 13.03
CA GLY A 358 -1.53 38.86 11.86
C GLY A 358 -0.39 38.93 10.84
N THR A 359 0.70 38.20 11.04
CA THR A 359 1.85 38.18 10.11
C THR A 359 1.92 36.93 9.25
N TYR A 360 1.13 35.90 9.55
CA TYR A 360 1.10 34.66 8.79
C TYR A 360 -0.34 34.20 8.55
N PRO A 361 -0.99 34.74 7.50
CA PRO A 361 -2.41 34.52 7.22
C PRO A 361 -2.86 33.05 7.20
N PRO A 362 -2.08 32.07 6.67
CA PRO A 362 -2.49 30.66 6.73
C PRO A 362 -2.78 30.17 8.15
N PHE A 363 -1.95 30.55 9.13
CA PHE A 363 -2.16 30.20 10.53
C PHE A 363 -3.26 31.04 11.17
N ASP A 364 -3.21 32.36 11.01
CA ASP A 364 -4.18 33.28 11.63
C ASP A 364 -5.61 32.94 11.19
N GLU A 365 -5.83 32.75 9.89
CA GLU A 365 -7.14 32.41 9.32
C GLU A 365 -7.55 30.98 9.64
N GLY A 366 -6.60 30.04 9.64
CA GLY A 366 -6.87 28.65 10.04
C GLY A 366 -7.32 28.55 11.49
N GLN A 367 -6.69 29.32 12.39
CA GLN A 367 -7.08 29.41 13.79
C GLN A 367 -8.46 30.07 13.94
N ARG A 368 -8.73 31.15 13.19
CA ARG A 368 -10.03 31.85 13.18
C ARG A 368 -11.18 30.93 12.73
N ARG A 369 -10.94 30.10 11.71
CA ARG A 369 -11.91 29.15 11.14
C ARG A 369 -11.96 27.81 11.88
N GLY A 370 -11.02 27.57 12.80
CA GLY A 370 -10.95 26.35 13.59
C GLY A 370 -10.64 25.09 12.78
N VAL A 371 -9.77 25.20 11.77
CA VAL A 371 -9.46 24.13 10.79
C VAL A 371 -8.40 23.14 11.27
N PHE A 372 -7.71 23.42 12.37
CA PHE A 372 -6.62 22.59 12.87
C PHE A 372 -7.11 21.45 13.78
N ILE A 373 -6.36 20.36 13.77
CA ILE A 373 -6.48 19.23 14.72
C ILE A 373 -6.35 19.76 16.14
N ARG A 374 -7.19 19.26 17.04
CA ARG A 374 -7.23 19.69 18.44
C ARG A 374 -6.70 18.61 19.37
N ASN A 375 -6.08 19.02 20.47
CA ASN A 375 -5.72 18.11 21.56
C ASN A 375 -6.97 17.73 22.39
N SER A 376 -6.77 16.95 23.44
CA SER A 376 -7.85 16.51 24.34
C SER A 376 -8.49 17.65 25.15
N THR A 377 -7.85 18.81 25.29
CA THR A 377 -8.41 19.99 25.96
C THR A 377 -9.20 20.90 25.01
N GLY A 378 -9.26 20.57 23.72
CA GLY A 378 -9.95 21.34 22.69
C GLY A 378 -9.12 22.50 22.11
N GLN A 379 -7.84 22.61 22.49
CA GLN A 379 -6.90 23.58 21.93
C GLN A 379 -6.23 23.03 20.68
N THR A 380 -5.69 23.89 19.82
CA THR A 380 -4.93 23.48 18.64
C THR A 380 -3.73 22.62 19.04
N LEU A 381 -3.63 21.41 18.49
CA LEU A 381 -2.48 20.53 18.73
C LEU A 381 -1.27 21.08 17.96
N ILE A 382 -0.15 21.22 18.66
CA ILE A 382 1.11 21.70 18.09
C ILE A 382 2.11 20.54 18.07
N GLY A 383 2.52 20.12 16.87
CA GLY A 383 3.66 19.23 16.65
C GLY A 383 4.86 20.03 16.17
N LYS A 384 5.79 19.38 15.46
CA LYS A 384 6.98 20.05 14.93
C LYS A 384 7.40 19.46 13.59
N VAL A 385 7.58 20.30 12.58
CA VAL A 385 8.18 19.93 11.29
C VAL A 385 9.18 21.02 10.86
N TRP A 386 9.45 21.17 9.55
CA TRP A 386 10.48 22.06 8.99
C TRP A 386 10.49 23.51 9.52
N PRO A 387 9.35 24.24 9.57
CA PRO A 387 9.33 25.61 10.10
C PRO A 387 9.40 25.70 11.64
N GLY A 388 9.55 24.59 12.35
CA GLY A 388 9.51 24.53 13.81
C GLY A 388 8.14 24.07 14.33
N PRO A 389 7.63 24.64 15.45
CA PRO A 389 6.30 24.31 15.95
C PRO A 389 5.19 24.59 14.94
N THR A 390 4.32 23.61 14.73
CA THR A 390 3.28 23.65 13.69
C THR A 390 1.95 23.10 14.14
N ALA A 391 0.88 23.74 13.69
CA ALA A 391 -0.47 23.18 13.72
C ALA A 391 -0.74 22.34 12.47
N PHE A 392 -1.57 21.31 12.60
CA PHE A 392 -1.90 20.38 11.52
C PHE A 392 -3.35 20.58 11.08
N PRO A 393 -3.64 20.87 9.80
CA PRO A 393 -4.99 20.96 9.28
C PRO A 393 -5.73 19.64 9.41
N ASP A 394 -7.01 19.71 9.76
CA ASP A 394 -7.92 18.59 9.74
C ASP A 394 -8.67 18.54 8.41
N PHE A 395 -8.14 17.80 7.44
CA PHE A 395 -8.76 17.67 6.10
C PHE A 395 -10.09 16.90 6.10
N THR A 396 -10.51 16.34 7.25
CA THR A 396 -11.85 15.75 7.40
C THR A 396 -12.93 16.78 7.73
N ASN A 397 -12.53 17.99 8.09
CA ASN A 397 -13.43 19.12 8.30
C ASN A 397 -13.74 19.81 6.94
N PRO A 398 -15.03 19.93 6.55
CA PRO A 398 -15.41 20.65 5.32
C PRO A 398 -14.89 22.09 5.26
N GLU A 399 -14.77 22.77 6.40
CA GLU A 399 -14.26 24.14 6.47
C GLU A 399 -12.77 24.21 6.08
N THR A 400 -12.00 23.18 6.43
CA THR A 400 -10.59 23.04 6.03
C THR A 400 -10.45 22.95 4.51
N GLN A 401 -11.39 22.32 3.80
CA GLN A 401 -11.33 22.24 2.33
C GLN A 401 -11.41 23.63 1.69
N SER A 402 -12.34 24.48 2.18
CA SER A 402 -12.49 25.85 1.73
C SER A 402 -11.28 26.71 2.10
N TRP A 403 -10.78 26.58 3.33
CA TRP A 403 -9.55 27.27 3.77
C TRP A 403 -8.33 26.88 2.94
N TRP A 404 -8.15 25.60 2.65
CA TRP A 404 -7.04 25.11 1.85
C TRP A 404 -7.11 25.61 0.41
N GLU A 405 -8.32 25.63 -0.16
CA GLU A 405 -8.57 26.22 -1.48
C GLU A 405 -8.23 27.71 -1.51
N ASP A 406 -8.58 28.47 -0.47
CA ASP A 406 -8.25 29.89 -0.35
C ASP A 406 -6.73 30.10 -0.27
N CYS A 407 -6.03 29.31 0.56
CA CYS A 407 -4.57 29.35 0.65
C CYS A 407 -3.89 29.04 -0.69
N ILE A 408 -4.33 27.98 -1.38
CA ILE A 408 -3.80 27.61 -2.70
C ILE A 408 -4.10 28.70 -3.73
N ARG A 409 -5.31 29.27 -3.73
CA ARG A 409 -5.70 30.36 -4.65
C ARG A 409 -4.85 31.60 -4.44
N GLU A 410 -4.69 32.02 -3.20
CA GLU A 410 -3.90 33.20 -2.87
C GLU A 410 -2.45 32.99 -3.30
N PHE A 411 -1.86 31.85 -2.99
CA PHE A 411 -0.49 31.56 -3.38
C PHE A 411 -0.33 31.45 -4.90
N HIS A 412 -1.27 30.79 -5.58
CA HIS A 412 -1.30 30.69 -7.04
C HIS A 412 -1.40 32.06 -7.73
N SER A 413 -2.08 33.05 -7.11
CA SER A 413 -2.17 34.41 -7.67
C SER A 413 -0.82 35.14 -7.71
N ARG A 414 0.13 34.73 -6.85
CA ARG A 414 1.49 35.30 -6.77
C ARG A 414 2.49 34.46 -7.56
N VAL A 415 2.35 33.14 -7.48
CA VAL A 415 3.21 32.16 -8.14
C VAL A 415 2.31 31.14 -8.84
N PRO A 416 2.08 31.26 -10.16
CA PRO A 416 1.26 30.32 -10.90
C PRO A 416 1.82 28.90 -10.81
N LEU A 417 1.01 27.97 -10.30
CA LEU A 417 1.38 26.57 -10.07
C LEU A 417 0.73 25.66 -11.11
N ASP A 418 1.45 24.65 -11.56
CA ASP A 418 0.90 23.62 -12.45
C ASP A 418 0.41 22.36 -11.73
N GLY A 419 0.88 22.15 -10.51
CA GLY A 419 0.55 21.05 -9.64
C GLY A 419 1.18 21.22 -8.27
N LEU A 420 0.86 20.30 -7.35
CA LEU A 420 1.37 20.32 -5.98
C LEU A 420 1.95 18.95 -5.63
N TRP A 421 3.12 18.97 -5.01
CA TRP A 421 3.69 17.83 -4.34
C TRP A 421 3.39 17.99 -2.85
N ILE A 422 2.55 17.12 -2.29
CA ILE A 422 2.16 17.15 -0.88
C ILE A 422 2.96 16.11 -0.10
N ASP A 423 3.84 16.58 0.78
CA ASP A 423 4.82 15.78 1.52
C ASP A 423 4.57 15.80 3.03
N MET A 424 5.25 14.94 3.80
CA MET A 424 5.14 14.86 5.26
C MET A 424 3.70 14.58 5.76
N ASN A 425 2.90 13.88 4.95
CA ASN A 425 1.44 13.76 5.11
C ASN A 425 0.97 12.39 5.60
N GLU A 426 1.82 11.69 6.34
CA GLU A 426 1.44 10.54 7.15
C GLU A 426 0.39 10.86 8.22
N PRO A 427 0.45 11.97 9.00
CA PRO A 427 1.37 13.13 9.02
C PRO A 427 2.62 12.93 9.87
N ASP A 428 3.77 13.40 9.38
CA ASP A 428 5.02 13.36 10.13
C ASP A 428 5.10 14.45 11.21
N SER A 429 5.82 14.13 12.28
CA SER A 429 6.19 15.08 13.32
C SER A 429 7.54 14.70 13.93
N PHE A 430 8.46 15.67 13.98
CA PHE A 430 9.80 15.54 14.55
C PHE A 430 9.80 15.44 16.08
N VAL A 431 8.65 15.65 16.71
CA VAL A 431 8.40 15.36 18.13
C VAL A 431 7.36 14.25 18.25
N GLN A 432 7.50 13.42 19.27
CA GLN A 432 6.57 12.34 19.53
C GLN A 432 5.25 12.91 20.04
N GLY A 433 4.21 12.83 19.21
CA GLY A 433 2.86 13.23 19.58
C GLY A 433 2.60 14.73 19.52
N SER A 434 3.16 15.50 20.43
CA SER A 434 3.04 16.98 20.43
C SER A 434 4.25 17.64 21.10
N VAL A 435 4.35 18.97 20.97
CA VAL A 435 5.40 19.76 21.66
C VAL A 435 5.17 19.84 23.17
N GLU A 436 3.93 19.60 23.63
CA GLU A 436 3.59 19.61 25.05
C GLU A 436 3.63 18.18 25.61
N TRP A 437 2.49 17.47 25.55
CA TRP A 437 2.31 16.09 26.00
C TRP A 437 1.18 15.43 25.19
N CYS A 438 1.14 14.10 25.20
CA CYS A 438 -0.06 13.34 24.86
C CYS A 438 -0.69 12.84 26.15
N PRO A 439 -2.03 12.79 26.24
CA PRO A 439 -2.68 12.23 27.41
C PRO A 439 -2.35 10.77 27.59
N ASP A 440 -2.29 10.36 28.85
CA ASP A 440 -2.26 8.94 29.22
C ASP A 440 -3.67 8.38 29.03
N SER A 441 -3.99 8.12 27.77
CA SER A 441 -5.27 7.58 27.32
C SER A 441 -5.06 6.21 26.72
N ASN A 442 -6.10 5.37 26.71
CA ASN A 442 -6.01 4.05 26.09
C ASN A 442 -5.90 4.10 24.55
N LEU A 443 -5.99 5.29 23.93
CA LEU A 443 -5.65 5.47 22.51
C LEU A 443 -4.15 5.68 22.30
N ASP A 444 -3.50 6.39 23.23
CA ASP A 444 -2.06 6.66 23.19
C ASP A 444 -1.24 5.49 23.78
N SER A 445 -1.83 4.77 24.74
CA SER A 445 -1.29 3.57 25.40
C SER A 445 -2.26 2.38 25.26
N PRO A 446 -2.54 1.88 24.04
CA PRO A 446 -3.52 0.83 23.83
C PRO A 446 -3.03 -0.53 24.35
N PRO A 447 -3.97 -1.43 24.73
CA PRO A 447 -3.64 -2.75 25.30
C PRO A 447 -2.90 -3.69 24.33
N TYR A 448 -2.91 -3.38 23.04
CA TYR A 448 -2.13 -4.05 22.00
C TYR A 448 -1.49 -2.98 21.13
N VAL A 449 -0.20 -3.13 20.79
CA VAL A 449 0.48 -2.26 19.82
C VAL A 449 1.12 -3.16 18.76
N PRO A 450 0.76 -3.04 17.47
CA PRO A 450 1.46 -3.65 16.36
C PRO A 450 2.95 -3.30 16.41
N ARG A 451 3.80 -4.04 15.69
CA ARG A 451 5.25 -3.79 15.70
C ARG A 451 5.66 -2.59 14.85
N VAL A 452 5.02 -1.46 15.09
CA VAL A 452 5.33 -0.18 14.48
C VAL A 452 6.73 0.28 14.90
N VAL A 453 7.38 1.03 14.02
CA VAL A 453 8.68 1.64 14.30
C VAL A 453 8.55 2.57 15.51
N GLY A 454 9.48 2.43 16.47
CA GLY A 454 9.46 3.18 17.73
C GLY A 454 8.57 2.57 18.83
N GLY A 455 7.82 1.50 18.54
CA GLY A 455 7.05 0.74 19.53
C GLY A 455 5.82 1.45 20.11
N GLN A 456 5.49 2.64 19.62
CA GLN A 456 4.31 3.43 20.02
C GLN A 456 3.67 4.06 18.79
N LEU A 457 2.34 4.17 18.77
CA LEU A 457 1.60 4.67 17.61
C LEU A 457 1.88 6.15 17.29
N ASN A 458 2.15 6.96 18.32
CA ASN A 458 2.48 8.38 18.18
C ASN A 458 3.97 8.65 17.88
N SER A 459 4.77 7.60 17.68
CA SER A 459 6.16 7.78 17.23
C SER A 459 6.17 8.32 15.81
N GLY A 460 6.87 9.45 15.59
CA GLY A 460 6.96 10.09 14.27
C GLY A 460 5.61 10.60 13.74
N THR A 461 4.66 10.90 14.62
CA THR A 461 3.35 11.46 14.26
C THR A 461 2.69 12.13 15.48
N LEU A 462 1.39 12.45 15.39
CA LEU A 462 0.63 13.19 16.39
C LEU A 462 0.08 12.30 17.52
N CYS A 463 -0.48 12.92 18.57
CA CYS A 463 -1.17 12.17 19.64
C CYS A 463 -2.38 11.40 19.09
N MET A 464 -2.60 10.17 19.55
CA MET A 464 -3.67 9.30 19.05
C MET A 464 -5.05 9.78 19.50
N SER A 465 -5.14 10.37 20.69
CA SER A 465 -6.37 10.97 21.20
C SER A 465 -6.75 12.30 20.56
N ALA A 466 -5.91 12.84 19.65
CA ALA A 466 -6.16 14.13 19.01
C ALA A 466 -7.48 14.08 18.24
N GLN A 467 -8.25 15.17 18.29
CA GLN A 467 -9.59 15.26 17.74
C GLN A 467 -9.56 15.88 16.34
N GLN A 468 -10.16 15.14 15.41
CA GLN A 468 -10.53 15.60 14.08
C GLN A 468 -12.06 15.60 13.96
N ASN A 469 -12.58 16.22 12.92
CA ASN A 469 -14.00 16.44 12.71
C ASN A 469 -14.79 15.13 12.58
N LEU A 470 -14.23 14.10 11.95
CA LEU A 470 -14.91 12.80 11.80
C LEU A 470 -14.66 11.83 12.96
N SER A 471 -13.48 11.88 13.59
CA SER A 471 -13.08 10.94 14.64
C SER A 471 -11.78 11.37 15.33
N THR A 472 -11.22 10.50 16.17
CA THR A 472 -9.87 10.66 16.70
C THR A 472 -8.80 10.36 15.65
N HIS A 473 -7.61 10.92 15.84
CA HIS A 473 -6.45 10.64 15.00
C HIS A 473 -6.09 9.14 14.99
N TYR A 474 -6.30 8.43 16.11
CA TYR A 474 -6.19 6.97 16.18
C TYR A 474 -6.93 6.22 15.05
N ASN A 475 -8.11 6.69 14.67
CA ASN A 475 -8.93 6.11 13.61
C ASN A 475 -8.57 6.64 12.21
N LEU A 476 -8.17 7.91 12.14
CA LEU A 476 -8.04 8.68 10.89
C LEU A 476 -6.61 8.84 10.40
N HIS A 477 -5.60 8.45 11.18
CA HIS A 477 -4.19 8.63 10.88
C HIS A 477 -3.81 8.13 9.49
N ASN A 478 -4.12 6.86 9.18
CA ASN A 478 -3.84 6.29 7.85
C ASN A 478 -4.62 6.96 6.70
N LEU A 479 -5.60 7.83 6.98
CA LEU A 479 -6.37 8.59 5.99
C LEU A 479 -5.85 10.02 5.79
N TYR A 480 -4.88 10.48 6.57
CA TYR A 480 -4.46 11.89 6.54
C TYR A 480 -4.01 12.31 5.14
N GLY A 481 -3.03 11.62 4.55
CA GLY A 481 -2.56 11.91 3.19
C GLY A 481 -3.64 11.74 2.12
N GLN A 482 -4.57 10.78 2.27
CA GLN A 482 -5.69 10.63 1.33
C GLN A 482 -6.66 11.82 1.40
N THR A 483 -6.98 12.31 2.60
CA THR A 483 -7.90 13.43 2.79
C THR A 483 -7.27 14.76 2.35
N GLU A 484 -5.97 14.96 2.60
CA GLU A 484 -5.20 16.06 2.02
C GLU A 484 -5.15 16.00 0.49
N ALA A 485 -4.87 14.83 -0.09
CA ALA A 485 -4.85 14.63 -1.54
C ALA A 485 -6.19 14.98 -2.18
N SER A 486 -7.31 14.56 -1.56
CA SER A 486 -8.66 14.91 -2.01
C SER A 486 -8.92 16.42 -1.93
N ALA A 487 -8.57 17.07 -0.82
CA ALA A 487 -8.74 18.52 -0.65
C ALA A 487 -7.89 19.30 -1.68
N THR A 488 -6.64 18.91 -1.86
CA THR A 488 -5.68 19.53 -2.79
C THR A 488 -6.12 19.34 -4.24
N HIS A 489 -6.56 18.14 -4.62
CA HIS A 489 -7.10 17.87 -5.95
C HIS A 489 -8.31 18.76 -6.25
N SER A 490 -9.27 18.85 -5.32
CA SER A 490 -10.46 19.70 -5.45
C SER A 490 -10.10 21.18 -5.60
N ALA A 491 -9.18 21.68 -4.76
CA ALA A 491 -8.70 23.05 -4.82
C ALA A 491 -8.03 23.37 -6.17
N LEU A 492 -7.11 22.52 -6.65
CA LEU A 492 -6.43 22.74 -7.92
C LEU A 492 -7.38 22.73 -9.13
N VAL A 493 -8.40 21.86 -9.12
CA VAL A 493 -9.44 21.88 -10.17
C VAL A 493 -10.13 23.23 -10.23
N LYS A 494 -10.53 23.79 -9.08
CA LYS A 494 -11.24 25.07 -8.99
C LYS A 494 -10.35 26.27 -9.30
N VAL A 495 -9.11 26.27 -8.79
CA VAL A 495 -8.15 27.38 -8.95
C VAL A 495 -7.61 27.45 -10.37
N ARG A 496 -7.32 26.30 -11.01
CA ARG A 496 -6.69 26.26 -12.35
C ARG A 496 -7.67 26.03 -13.50
N GLY A 497 -8.85 25.47 -13.25
CA GLY A 497 -9.82 25.14 -14.30
C GLY A 497 -9.34 24.05 -15.28
N SER A 498 -8.33 23.26 -14.92
CA SER A 498 -7.76 22.19 -15.75
C SER A 498 -7.46 20.94 -14.90
N ARG A 499 -7.03 19.84 -15.54
CA ARG A 499 -6.69 18.60 -14.81
C ARG A 499 -5.58 18.90 -13.78
N PRO A 500 -5.77 18.55 -12.50
CA PRO A 500 -4.78 18.79 -11.48
C PRO A 500 -3.64 17.76 -11.59
N PHE A 501 -2.48 18.13 -11.06
CA PHE A 501 -1.41 17.20 -10.75
C PHE A 501 -1.15 17.29 -9.25
N VAL A 502 -1.40 16.19 -8.56
CA VAL A 502 -1.10 16.01 -7.13
C VAL A 502 -0.20 14.80 -7.02
N LEU A 503 0.86 14.91 -6.22
CA LEU A 503 1.79 13.84 -5.91
C LEU A 503 1.90 13.75 -4.38
N SER A 504 1.55 12.61 -3.78
CA SER A 504 1.45 12.41 -2.34
C SER A 504 2.38 11.30 -1.83
N CYS A 505 2.90 11.44 -0.61
CA CYS A 505 3.77 10.44 0.02
C CYS A 505 2.88 9.34 0.57
N SER A 506 2.01 9.77 1.48
CA SER A 506 1.12 8.93 2.26
C SER A 506 -0.07 8.49 1.42
N SER A 507 -0.52 7.25 1.64
CA SER A 507 -1.60 6.70 0.82
C SER A 507 -2.49 5.69 1.54
N PHE A 508 -3.74 5.65 1.09
CA PHE A 508 -4.76 4.69 1.51
C PHE A 508 -5.62 4.30 0.29
N PRO A 509 -6.31 3.14 0.29
CA PRO A 509 -7.20 2.71 -0.77
C PRO A 509 -8.12 3.82 -1.33
N GLY A 510 -8.02 4.04 -2.64
CA GLY A 510 -8.78 5.06 -3.37
C GLY A 510 -8.03 6.37 -3.63
N ILE A 511 -6.82 6.57 -3.09
CA ILE A 511 -6.03 7.78 -3.34
C ILE A 511 -5.77 8.06 -4.84
N GLY A 512 -5.71 7.01 -5.66
CA GLY A 512 -5.50 7.13 -7.11
C GLY A 512 -6.55 7.98 -7.84
N ARG A 513 -7.71 8.21 -7.21
CA ARG A 513 -8.76 9.15 -7.68
C ARG A 513 -8.33 10.61 -7.65
N PHE A 514 -7.32 10.94 -6.83
CA PHE A 514 -6.95 12.30 -6.49
C PHE A 514 -5.47 12.60 -6.73
N SER A 515 -4.59 11.60 -6.60
CA SER A 515 -3.14 11.82 -6.60
C SER A 515 -2.37 10.63 -7.19
N GLY A 516 -1.20 10.93 -7.74
CA GLY A 516 -0.12 9.94 -7.87
C GLY A 516 0.62 9.76 -6.54
N VAL A 517 1.48 8.76 -6.46
CA VAL A 517 2.32 8.49 -5.27
C VAL A 517 3.77 8.30 -5.67
N TRP A 518 4.72 8.81 -4.89
CA TRP A 518 6.13 8.41 -5.04
C TRP A 518 6.54 7.51 -3.88
N THR A 519 7.44 6.56 -4.15
CA THR A 519 7.83 5.52 -3.18
C THR A 519 9.12 5.87 -2.43
N GLY A 520 9.50 7.15 -2.39
CA GLY A 520 10.82 7.59 -1.94
C GLY A 520 11.99 7.09 -2.80
N GLY A 521 13.19 7.06 -2.22
CA GLY A 521 14.45 6.68 -2.86
C GLY A 521 14.80 5.20 -2.82
N SER A 522 13.82 4.30 -2.80
CA SER A 522 14.06 2.86 -2.76
C SER A 522 14.38 2.28 -4.13
N TRP A 523 15.48 1.54 -4.21
CA TRP A 523 15.82 0.69 -5.36
C TRP A 523 14.91 -0.53 -5.52
N SER A 524 13.99 -0.78 -4.57
CA SER A 524 13.14 -1.96 -4.60
C SER A 524 12.30 -2.02 -5.87
N LEU A 525 12.59 -3.04 -6.66
CA LEU A 525 11.97 -3.33 -7.95
C LEU A 525 10.50 -3.71 -7.84
N PHE A 526 10.05 -4.05 -6.62
CA PHE A 526 8.69 -4.49 -6.35
C PHE A 526 7.75 -3.35 -5.90
N MET A 527 8.27 -2.22 -5.41
CA MET A 527 7.42 -1.17 -4.84
C MET A 527 6.54 -0.47 -5.88
N VAL A 528 7.10 -0.02 -7.00
CA VAL A 528 6.31 0.67 -8.04
C VAL A 528 5.23 -0.23 -8.66
N PRO A 529 5.51 -1.52 -9.01
CA PRO A 529 4.47 -2.43 -9.49
C PRO A 529 3.32 -2.67 -8.50
N LEU A 530 3.58 -2.70 -7.19
CA LEU A 530 2.53 -2.88 -6.17
C LEU A 530 1.48 -1.75 -6.20
N PHE A 531 1.89 -0.52 -6.45
CA PHE A 531 0.93 0.59 -6.60
C PHE A 531 0.03 0.44 -7.85
N GLY A 532 0.46 -0.34 -8.85
CA GLY A 532 -0.40 -0.78 -9.94
C GLY A 532 -1.55 -1.68 -9.47
N LEU A 533 -1.30 -2.56 -8.48
CA LEU A 533 -2.31 -3.41 -7.84
C LEU A 533 -3.25 -2.59 -6.94
N PHE A 534 -2.71 -1.63 -6.18
CA PHE A 534 -3.48 -0.70 -5.36
C PHE A 534 -4.20 0.39 -6.16
N ARG A 535 -4.08 0.35 -7.49
CA ARG A 535 -4.74 1.26 -8.43
C ARG A 535 -4.38 2.72 -8.21
N VAL A 536 -3.10 2.93 -7.97
CA VAL A 536 -2.42 4.22 -8.05
C VAL A 536 -1.44 4.15 -9.24
N PRO A 537 -1.94 4.21 -10.49
CA PRO A 537 -1.12 3.94 -11.66
C PRO A 537 -0.04 4.99 -11.92
N LEU A 538 -0.24 6.23 -11.44
CA LEU A 538 0.77 7.28 -11.52
C LEU A 538 1.71 7.15 -10.31
N ALA A 539 2.62 6.17 -10.39
CA ALA A 539 3.60 5.91 -9.34
C ALA A 539 5.04 5.79 -9.88
N GLY A 540 6.01 6.07 -9.01
CA GLY A 540 7.44 5.99 -9.34
C GLY A 540 8.34 6.16 -8.12
N ALA A 541 9.60 5.74 -8.25
CA ALA A 541 10.65 5.98 -7.26
C ALA A 541 11.55 7.13 -7.71
N ASP A 542 12.29 7.71 -6.76
CA ASP A 542 13.27 8.75 -7.06
C ASP A 542 14.48 8.17 -7.80
N VAL A 543 14.52 8.40 -9.11
CA VAL A 543 15.56 7.93 -10.01
C VAL A 543 16.92 8.45 -9.55
N CYS A 544 17.91 7.55 -9.53
CA CYS A 544 19.26 7.74 -8.99
C CYS A 544 19.39 7.73 -7.46
N GLY A 545 18.26 7.72 -6.73
CA GLY A 545 18.20 7.54 -5.29
C GLY A 545 18.04 8.85 -4.55
N PHE A 546 17.22 8.82 -3.49
CA PHE A 546 16.97 10.00 -2.67
C PHE A 546 18.09 10.26 -1.67
N GLY A 547 18.38 9.26 -0.81
CA GLY A 547 19.42 9.34 0.22
C GLY A 547 20.70 8.61 -0.18
N GLY A 548 21.84 9.10 0.33
CA GLY A 548 23.18 8.55 0.01
C GLY A 548 23.74 9.06 -1.33
N ASP A 549 25.01 8.74 -1.62
CA ASP A 549 25.63 9.13 -2.89
C ASP A 549 25.31 8.09 -3.98
N THR A 550 24.90 8.57 -5.17
CA THR A 550 24.74 7.72 -6.34
C THR A 550 26.08 7.48 -7.03
N THR A 551 26.18 6.42 -7.83
CA THR A 551 27.32 6.22 -8.74
C THR A 551 26.87 6.40 -10.18
N GLU A 552 27.79 6.73 -11.10
CA GLU A 552 27.46 6.91 -12.51
C GLU A 552 26.78 5.65 -13.09
N LYS A 553 27.37 4.46 -12.87
CA LYS A 553 26.82 3.19 -13.32
C LYS A 553 25.40 2.99 -12.79
N LEU A 554 25.22 3.25 -11.52
CA LEU A 554 23.95 3.09 -10.84
C LEU A 554 22.89 4.06 -11.41
N CYS A 555 23.20 5.35 -11.51
CA CYS A 555 22.29 6.36 -12.03
C CYS A 555 21.93 6.16 -13.52
N VAL A 556 22.87 5.67 -14.35
CA VAL A 556 22.58 5.28 -15.76
C VAL A 556 21.52 4.20 -15.78
N ARG A 557 21.72 3.16 -14.98
CA ARG A 557 20.82 2.02 -14.90
C ARG A 557 19.45 2.38 -14.30
N TRP A 558 19.42 3.21 -13.27
CA TRP A 558 18.14 3.69 -12.76
C TRP A 558 17.42 4.57 -13.76
N THR A 559 18.15 5.39 -14.52
CA THR A 559 17.50 6.22 -15.55
C THR A 559 16.89 5.36 -16.65
N GLN A 560 17.57 4.28 -17.06
CA GLN A 560 17.03 3.30 -18.01
C GLN A 560 15.76 2.62 -17.49
N LEU A 561 15.76 2.20 -16.23
CA LEU A 561 14.59 1.60 -15.57
C LEU A 561 13.45 2.62 -15.37
N GLY A 562 13.78 3.78 -14.79
CA GLY A 562 12.87 4.85 -14.44
C GLY A 562 12.22 5.51 -15.66
N ALA A 563 12.86 5.44 -16.83
CA ALA A 563 12.24 5.83 -18.10
C ALA A 563 10.93 5.07 -18.39
N PHE A 564 10.73 3.91 -17.77
CA PHE A 564 9.49 3.17 -17.85
C PHE A 564 8.52 3.51 -16.72
N TYR A 565 8.93 3.99 -15.55
CA TYR A 565 8.00 4.33 -14.45
C TYR A 565 6.84 5.21 -14.93
N PRO A 566 5.58 4.91 -14.58
CA PRO A 566 4.46 5.77 -14.99
C PRO A 566 4.66 7.23 -14.57
N PHE A 567 5.18 7.46 -13.36
CA PHE A 567 5.73 8.74 -12.92
C PHE A 567 7.26 8.67 -12.87
N MET A 568 7.96 9.50 -13.66
CA MET A 568 9.43 9.51 -13.72
C MET A 568 9.98 10.81 -13.14
N ARG A 569 10.57 10.73 -11.94
CA ARG A 569 11.25 11.84 -11.27
C ARG A 569 12.66 11.44 -10.85
N ASN A 570 13.65 12.28 -11.14
CA ASN A 570 14.96 12.23 -10.48
C ASN A 570 14.94 13.26 -9.33
N HIS A 571 15.18 12.80 -8.11
CA HIS A 571 15.14 13.61 -6.90
C HIS A 571 16.12 13.07 -5.86
N ASN A 572 16.67 13.96 -5.03
CA ASN A 572 17.69 13.64 -4.03
C ASN A 572 17.71 14.64 -2.87
N ASP A 573 18.35 14.22 -1.78
CA ASP A 573 18.53 14.96 -0.52
C ASP A 573 19.80 15.83 -0.46
N LYS A 574 20.58 15.89 -1.55
CA LYS A 574 21.94 16.42 -1.52
C LYS A 574 21.97 17.96 -1.66
N PRO A 575 22.47 18.70 -0.66
CA PRO A 575 22.48 20.16 -0.71
C PRO A 575 23.57 20.74 -1.64
N ASN A 576 24.53 19.93 -2.10
CA ASN A 576 25.72 20.38 -2.85
C ASN A 576 25.76 19.79 -4.27
N ALA A 577 26.21 20.59 -5.24
CA ALA A 577 26.24 20.23 -6.67
C ALA A 577 27.24 19.11 -7.04
N VAL A 578 28.23 18.83 -6.19
CA VAL A 578 29.30 17.86 -6.47
C VAL A 578 28.80 16.41 -6.44
N SER A 579 27.75 16.13 -5.66
CA SER A 579 27.12 14.81 -5.54
C SER A 579 25.74 14.76 -6.19
N ALA A 580 25.40 15.77 -7.01
CA ALA A 580 24.05 15.93 -7.51
C ALA A 580 23.81 15.02 -8.72
N PRO A 581 22.79 14.13 -8.69
CA PRO A 581 22.54 13.13 -9.72
C PRO A 581 21.84 13.68 -10.98
N GLU A 582 21.98 14.97 -11.31
CA GLU A 582 21.43 15.46 -12.58
C GLU A 582 22.13 14.78 -13.75
N PRO A 583 21.40 14.36 -14.80
CA PRO A 583 22.02 13.63 -15.91
C PRO A 583 23.24 14.34 -16.53
N TYR A 584 23.26 15.67 -16.62
CA TYR A 584 24.35 16.44 -17.22
C TYR A 584 25.66 16.46 -16.40
N VAL A 585 25.69 15.96 -15.16
CA VAL A 585 26.92 15.97 -14.34
C VAL A 585 27.85 14.79 -14.65
N PHE A 586 27.33 13.76 -15.30
CA PHE A 586 28.06 12.51 -15.57
C PHE A 586 28.90 12.58 -16.85
N GLY A 587 29.73 11.56 -17.10
CA GLY A 587 30.51 11.44 -18.32
C GLY A 587 29.65 11.43 -19.60
N GLN A 588 30.24 11.77 -20.74
CA GLN A 588 29.51 11.87 -22.03
C GLN A 588 28.81 10.55 -22.43
N GLU A 589 29.41 9.40 -22.14
CA GLU A 589 28.82 8.09 -22.41
C GLU A 589 27.58 7.84 -21.54
N ALA A 590 27.67 8.12 -20.23
CA ALA A 590 26.55 8.04 -19.31
C ALA A 590 25.42 9.00 -19.71
N GLN A 591 25.77 10.24 -20.09
CA GLN A 591 24.81 11.20 -20.61
C GLN A 591 24.10 10.70 -21.87
N ALA A 592 24.82 10.09 -22.81
CA ALA A 592 24.23 9.53 -24.02
C ALA A 592 23.24 8.39 -23.69
N ALA A 593 23.60 7.50 -22.78
CA ALA A 593 22.73 6.41 -22.33
C ALA A 593 21.45 6.93 -21.66
N MET A 594 21.59 7.86 -20.70
CA MET A 594 20.45 8.48 -20.03
C MET A 594 19.56 9.25 -21.00
N ARG A 595 20.15 10.02 -21.93
CA ARG A 595 19.42 10.79 -22.94
C ARG A 595 18.63 9.88 -23.87
N SER A 596 19.22 8.76 -24.27
CA SER A 596 18.56 7.74 -25.09
C SER A 596 17.32 7.18 -24.37
N ALA A 597 17.45 6.80 -23.09
CA ALA A 597 16.34 6.29 -22.29
C ALA A 597 15.20 7.32 -22.13
N VAL A 598 15.54 8.57 -21.79
CA VAL A 598 14.55 9.64 -21.67
C VAL A 598 13.90 9.93 -23.04
N THR A 599 14.66 9.96 -24.13
CA THR A 599 14.10 10.20 -25.48
C THR A 599 13.15 9.09 -25.90
N LEU A 600 13.51 7.83 -25.62
CA LEU A 600 12.62 6.68 -25.84
C LEU A 600 11.30 6.85 -25.09
N ARG A 601 11.34 7.20 -23.80
CA ARG A 601 10.13 7.48 -23.04
C ARG A 601 9.22 8.50 -23.75
N TYR A 602 9.79 9.61 -24.21
CA TYR A 602 9.03 10.66 -24.89
C TYR A 602 8.40 10.17 -26.19
N SER A 603 9.08 9.30 -26.95
CA SER A 603 8.51 8.66 -28.15
C SER A 603 7.36 7.70 -27.82
N LEU A 604 7.34 7.15 -26.59
CA LEU A 604 6.32 6.22 -26.10
C LEU A 604 5.16 6.91 -25.38
N LEU A 605 5.20 8.22 -25.12
CA LEU A 605 4.08 8.92 -24.46
C LEU A 605 2.74 8.80 -25.22
N PRO A 606 2.69 8.80 -26.57
CA PRO A 606 1.46 8.51 -27.31
C PRO A 606 0.91 7.09 -27.10
N PHE A 607 1.74 6.15 -26.63
CA PHE A 607 1.30 4.83 -26.19
C PHE A 607 0.89 4.84 -24.72
N LEU A 608 1.71 5.43 -23.83
CA LEU A 608 1.47 5.48 -22.39
C LEU A 608 0.17 6.23 -22.02
N TYR A 609 -0.11 7.34 -22.69
CA TYR A 609 -1.26 8.19 -22.34
C TYR A 609 -2.62 7.53 -22.59
N PRO A 610 -2.87 6.86 -23.73
CA PRO A 610 -4.05 6.02 -23.90
C PRO A 610 -4.20 4.92 -22.84
N LEU A 611 -3.12 4.38 -22.28
CA LEU A 611 -3.23 3.36 -21.20
C LEU A 611 -3.87 3.98 -19.96
N PHE A 612 -3.47 5.20 -19.58
CA PHE A 612 -4.12 5.96 -18.52
C PHE A 612 -5.58 6.28 -18.86
N TYR A 613 -5.88 6.58 -20.12
CA TYR A 613 -7.27 6.77 -20.56
C TYR A 613 -8.10 5.49 -20.40
N HIS A 614 -7.58 4.32 -20.78
CA HIS A 614 -8.30 3.06 -20.56
C HIS A 614 -8.50 2.73 -19.08
N LEU A 615 -7.53 3.08 -18.22
CA LEU A 615 -7.64 2.91 -16.76
C LEU A 615 -8.70 3.86 -16.15
N ALA A 616 -8.75 5.11 -16.60
CA ALA A 616 -9.69 6.12 -16.11
C ALA A 616 -11.11 5.98 -16.71
N ALA A 617 -11.22 5.58 -17.98
CA ALA A 617 -12.46 5.48 -18.74
C ALA A 617 -13.04 4.06 -18.83
N TYR A 618 -12.36 3.07 -18.24
CA TYR A 618 -12.84 1.69 -18.16
C TYR A 618 -13.03 0.98 -19.52
N LEU A 619 -12.15 1.26 -20.49
CA LEU A 619 -12.38 0.83 -21.88
C LEU A 619 -11.71 -0.49 -22.28
N SER A 620 -10.82 -1.09 -21.47
CA SER A 620 -10.17 -2.37 -21.85
C SER A 620 -9.61 -3.17 -20.66
N PRO A 621 -9.99 -4.45 -20.51
CA PRO A 621 -9.39 -5.41 -19.57
C PRO A 621 -7.93 -5.78 -19.89
N GLY A 622 -7.50 -5.64 -21.14
CA GLY A 622 -6.19 -6.13 -21.61
C GLY A 622 -5.01 -5.20 -21.29
N THR A 623 -5.31 -3.95 -20.95
CA THR A 623 -4.30 -2.89 -20.79
C THR A 623 -3.38 -3.11 -19.59
N TRP A 624 -3.89 -3.70 -18.49
CA TRP A 624 -3.06 -4.05 -17.32
C TRP A 624 -2.28 -5.34 -17.51
N TYR A 625 -2.75 -6.31 -18.30
CA TYR A 625 -1.94 -7.51 -18.56
C TYR A 625 -0.73 -7.12 -19.40
N SER A 626 -0.88 -6.18 -20.34
CA SER A 626 0.26 -5.57 -21.05
C SER A 626 1.12 -4.66 -20.17
N LEU A 627 0.57 -3.82 -19.28
CA LEU A 627 1.40 -3.01 -18.38
C LEU A 627 2.13 -3.89 -17.35
N HIS A 628 1.47 -4.84 -16.70
CA HIS A 628 2.10 -5.68 -15.70
C HIS A 628 3.04 -6.72 -16.32
N ILE A 629 2.72 -7.33 -17.46
CA ILE A 629 3.68 -8.23 -18.15
C ILE A 629 4.79 -7.44 -18.85
N GLN A 630 4.51 -6.36 -19.59
CA GLN A 630 5.62 -5.61 -20.19
C GLN A 630 6.48 -4.95 -19.11
N TYR A 631 5.91 -4.43 -18.02
CA TYR A 631 6.72 -3.88 -16.93
C TYR A 631 7.42 -4.96 -16.13
N SER A 632 6.76 -6.03 -15.69
CA SER A 632 7.41 -7.07 -14.88
C SER A 632 8.44 -7.86 -15.67
N TYR A 633 8.25 -8.09 -16.98
CA TYR A 633 9.25 -8.77 -17.81
C TYR A 633 10.39 -7.81 -18.20
N THR A 634 10.11 -6.56 -18.59
CA THR A 634 11.19 -5.58 -18.86
C THR A 634 11.94 -5.21 -17.57
N LEU A 635 11.27 -5.18 -16.41
CA LEU A 635 11.93 -5.07 -15.10
C LEU A 635 12.75 -6.31 -14.79
N SER A 636 12.20 -7.53 -14.84
CA SER A 636 12.93 -8.76 -14.50
C SER A 636 14.20 -8.93 -15.36
N MET A 637 14.12 -8.55 -16.64
CA MET A 637 15.27 -8.52 -17.54
C MET A 637 16.33 -7.48 -17.19
N LEU A 638 15.91 -6.32 -16.66
CA LEU A 638 16.81 -5.31 -16.10
C LEU A 638 17.36 -5.77 -14.74
N VAL A 639 16.55 -6.44 -13.90
CA VAL A 639 16.89 -6.88 -12.53
C VAL A 639 18.10 -7.82 -12.52
N GLU A 640 18.11 -8.88 -13.33
CA GLU A 640 19.24 -9.83 -13.34
C GLU A 640 20.54 -9.22 -13.91
N ALA A 641 20.45 -8.26 -14.83
CA ALA A 641 21.60 -7.49 -15.30
C ALA A 641 22.15 -6.54 -14.21
N LEU A 642 21.29 -6.10 -13.29
CA LEU A 642 21.60 -5.08 -12.28
C LEU A 642 22.10 -5.65 -10.96
N GLU A 643 21.52 -6.75 -10.47
CA GLU A 643 21.96 -7.42 -9.24
C GLU A 643 23.37 -7.99 -9.36
N ASN A 644 23.75 -8.49 -10.54
CA ASN A 644 25.06 -9.11 -10.76
C ASN A 644 26.13 -8.14 -11.28
N LEU A 645 25.79 -6.86 -11.53
CA LEU A 645 26.65 -5.91 -12.25
C LEU A 645 27.20 -6.47 -13.58
N SER A 646 26.54 -7.51 -14.10
CA SER A 646 27.00 -8.41 -15.15
C SER A 646 26.56 -7.87 -16.51
N PRO A 647 27.39 -8.01 -17.56
CA PRO A 647 26.96 -7.74 -18.91
C PRO A 647 25.99 -8.81 -19.43
N ILE A 648 25.52 -9.79 -18.66
CA ILE A 648 24.62 -10.86 -19.12
C ILE A 648 23.47 -11.05 -18.14
N ALA A 649 22.22 -11.07 -18.64
CA ALA A 649 21.02 -11.43 -17.90
C ALA A 649 20.36 -12.68 -18.50
N PRO A 650 19.95 -13.67 -17.68
CA PRO A 650 18.97 -14.69 -18.06
C PRO A 650 17.60 -14.05 -18.39
N ASP A 651 16.76 -14.73 -19.17
CA ASP A 651 15.46 -14.21 -19.64
C ASP A 651 14.41 -15.32 -19.70
N TYR A 652 13.19 -15.07 -19.24
CA TYR A 652 12.04 -15.96 -19.44
C TYR A 652 10.99 -15.28 -20.32
N ALA A 653 10.95 -15.63 -21.60
CA ALA A 653 9.92 -15.14 -22.52
C ALA A 653 8.62 -15.97 -22.40
N ALA A 654 7.47 -15.29 -22.24
CA ALA A 654 6.16 -15.93 -22.23
C ALA A 654 5.90 -16.71 -23.54
N ARG A 655 5.03 -17.75 -23.48
CA ARG A 655 4.74 -18.71 -24.58
C ARG A 655 4.24 -18.12 -25.91
N ASP A 656 3.97 -16.81 -25.98
CA ASP A 656 3.49 -16.12 -27.19
C ASP A 656 4.64 -15.61 -28.07
N PRO A 657 4.44 -15.41 -29.39
CA PRO A 657 5.48 -14.88 -30.26
C PRO A 657 5.83 -13.41 -29.94
N TRP A 658 7.04 -13.19 -29.45
CA TRP A 658 7.62 -11.86 -29.26
C TRP A 658 8.42 -11.43 -30.49
N LEU A 659 8.23 -10.18 -30.95
CA LEU A 659 9.12 -9.58 -31.95
C LEU A 659 10.30 -8.97 -31.19
N CYS A 660 11.43 -9.65 -31.27
CA CYS A 660 12.70 -9.15 -30.77
C CYS A 660 13.23 -8.13 -31.76
N ARG A 661 12.99 -6.85 -31.51
CA ARG A 661 13.59 -5.76 -32.29
C ARG A 661 14.48 -4.94 -31.40
N ASP A 662 15.70 -4.70 -31.88
CA ASP A 662 16.55 -3.67 -31.31
C ASP A 662 15.86 -2.31 -31.55
N VAL A 663 15.51 -1.59 -30.48
CA VAL A 663 14.72 -0.35 -30.58
C VAL A 663 15.53 0.79 -31.20
N ALA A 664 16.86 0.74 -31.12
CA ALA A 664 17.75 1.73 -31.70
C ALA A 664 17.85 1.59 -33.23
N THR A 665 17.71 0.38 -33.76
CA THR A 665 17.93 0.07 -35.19
C THR A 665 16.70 -0.49 -35.91
N TRP A 666 15.64 -0.85 -35.18
CA TRP A 666 14.44 -1.53 -35.68
C TRP A 666 14.70 -2.86 -36.41
N THR A 667 15.88 -3.46 -36.23
CA THR A 667 16.31 -4.72 -36.84
C THR A 667 15.86 -5.94 -36.03
N ARG A 668 15.67 -7.09 -36.69
CA ARG A 668 15.28 -8.36 -36.06
C ARG A 668 16.47 -8.93 -35.29
N ALA A 669 16.35 -9.12 -33.98
CA ALA A 669 17.34 -9.86 -33.20
C ALA A 669 17.17 -11.38 -33.45
N ALA A 670 18.28 -12.09 -33.65
CA ALA A 670 18.27 -13.55 -33.88
C ALA A 670 18.05 -14.33 -32.56
N GLY A 671 17.30 -15.44 -32.62
CA GLY A 671 17.22 -16.44 -31.55
C GLY A 671 16.06 -16.33 -30.54
N CYS A 672 14.82 -16.08 -30.97
CA CYS A 672 13.67 -15.98 -30.07
C CYS A 672 12.81 -17.24 -30.09
N VAL A 673 13.14 -18.19 -29.21
CA VAL A 673 12.39 -19.42 -28.89
C VAL A 673 12.17 -19.41 -27.37
N PRO A 674 11.05 -19.92 -26.82
CA PRO A 674 10.82 -19.95 -25.38
C PRO A 674 11.82 -20.87 -24.67
N GLN A 675 12.96 -20.31 -24.24
CA GLN A 675 13.96 -20.90 -23.36
C GLN A 675 14.66 -19.76 -22.58
N TYR A 676 15.30 -20.11 -21.45
CA TYR A 676 16.24 -19.22 -20.78
C TYR A 676 17.32 -18.77 -21.76
N ALA A 677 17.37 -17.48 -22.11
CA ALA A 677 18.34 -16.94 -23.06
C ALA A 677 19.32 -16.00 -22.34
N GLU A 678 20.62 -16.31 -22.41
CA GLU A 678 21.68 -15.39 -21.97
C GLU A 678 21.85 -14.27 -23.00
N LYS A 679 21.65 -13.00 -22.62
CA LYS A 679 21.88 -11.85 -23.52
C LYS A 679 22.85 -10.83 -22.94
N GLY A 680 23.76 -10.37 -23.80
CA GLY A 680 24.72 -9.30 -23.51
C GLY A 680 24.08 -7.91 -23.36
N CYS A 681 24.03 -7.36 -22.15
CA CYS A 681 23.71 -5.97 -21.80
C CYS A 681 24.99 -5.11 -21.71
N VAL A 682 25.43 -4.55 -22.84
CA VAL A 682 26.45 -3.47 -22.86
C VAL A 682 25.86 -2.21 -22.20
N LEU A 683 26.68 -1.41 -21.52
CA LEU A 683 26.28 -0.22 -20.71
C LEU A 683 25.30 0.74 -21.43
N LEU A 684 25.28 0.72 -22.77
CA LEU A 684 24.52 1.61 -23.65
C LEU A 684 23.14 1.10 -24.09
N LEU A 685 22.81 -0.19 -23.89
CA LEU A 685 21.60 -0.80 -24.47
C LEU A 685 20.70 -1.44 -23.40
N THR A 686 19.40 -1.11 -23.44
CA THR A 686 18.34 -1.80 -22.71
C THR A 686 17.52 -2.61 -23.71
N PRO A 687 17.45 -3.95 -23.61
CA PRO A 687 16.58 -4.73 -24.48
C PRO A 687 15.10 -4.47 -24.14
N LEU A 688 14.30 -4.09 -25.14
CA LEU A 688 12.84 -3.92 -25.02
C LEU A 688 12.13 -4.97 -25.88
N TRP A 689 11.07 -5.55 -25.34
CA TRP A 689 10.31 -6.60 -26.01
C TRP A 689 8.88 -6.14 -26.29
N VAL A 690 8.44 -6.30 -27.54
CA VAL A 690 7.07 -5.96 -27.96
C VAL A 690 6.31 -7.25 -28.23
N ARG A 691 5.23 -7.47 -27.47
CA ARG A 691 4.32 -8.60 -27.65
C ARG A 691 3.53 -8.43 -28.95
N VAL A 692 3.54 -9.44 -29.82
CA VAL A 692 2.76 -9.42 -31.07
C VAL A 692 1.43 -10.10 -30.83
N SER A 693 0.43 -9.34 -30.39
CA SER A 693 -0.96 -9.78 -30.50
C SER A 693 -1.44 -9.45 -31.90
N VAL A 694 -1.62 -10.48 -32.73
CA VAL A 694 -2.15 -10.37 -34.10
C VAL A 694 -3.58 -9.83 -34.06
N LYS A 695 -3.72 -8.50 -34.15
CA LYS A 695 -4.84 -7.72 -34.71
C LYS A 695 -4.54 -6.20 -34.60
N ILE A 696 -3.39 -5.77 -35.10
CA ILE A 696 -3.19 -4.38 -35.55
C ILE A 696 -2.79 -4.48 -37.02
N LEU A 697 -3.75 -4.86 -37.86
CA LEU A 697 -3.65 -4.68 -39.30
C LEU A 697 -4.30 -3.34 -39.64
N SER A 698 -3.52 -2.52 -40.35
CA SER A 698 -3.89 -1.31 -41.11
C SER A 698 -4.44 -0.09 -40.36
N VAL A 699 -3.56 0.71 -39.73
CA VAL A 699 -3.75 2.19 -39.71
C VAL A 699 -2.44 2.97 -39.90
N ALA A 700 -1.26 2.40 -39.59
CA ALA A 700 0.02 3.08 -39.83
C ALA A 700 0.61 2.73 -41.22
N CYS A 701 -0.09 3.14 -42.28
CA CYS A 701 0.49 3.32 -43.61
C CYS A 701 -0.25 4.49 -44.27
N ARG A 702 0.13 5.71 -43.86
CA ARG A 702 0.17 6.94 -44.65
C ARG A 702 0.98 7.99 -43.91
#